data_AF-D2B305-F1
#
_entry.id   AF-D2B305-F1
#
_cell.length_a   1.000
_cell.length_b   1.000
_cell.length_c   1.000
_cell.angle_alpha   90.00
_cell.angle_beta   90.00
_cell.angle_gamma   90.00
#
_symmetry.space_group_name_H-M   'P 1'
#
loop_
_entity.id
_entity.type
_entity.pdbx_description
1 polymer ?
#
loop_
_entity_poly.entity_id
_entity_poly.type
_entity_poly.pdbx_seq_one_letter_code
_entity_poly.pdbx_strand_id
1 'polypeptide(L)'
;MIDVIASEWLKLRSLRSNLYLLAVSLLAVLLSAGVAYLITRGFDGQSPEERLRFPSNGDGLGNGLPVAYFVLGALGALAITSEYSTGMIRTSLAAVPRRQAFLLAKVPGLAAVSLVAGQVLGFAMHFAGQAVLGERAGQLLLDGRTLGTPLAEPGVLIGVIAAGVSMAAVTLIGLGLGAVIRSTPGSLIALIMILFVLPVVARTLPAPLRAQLGSFMIENLPSQIAGVGGGLLSPPAAGALLAAYPVAALTAGAVAIALKGRRVNVLAAGVAVIILAGAVPAVADGSAVPAPSTLAWKACPDKDAPPEMRCAAIQVPVDWTEPSGRKIALPLGMLPATGTERRIGTVFSIPGGPGHSGVKDLKKSAGGFMDLRRRFDVVSFAPRNTFDLGVLSAQCLASGPWIFLPDDRVQHAALAEANRASAQRCRKADPEFFGHLDSASVARDVEAVRVALGEEKLSFIATSYGGVPAVAYARLFPSRIRAMVMDGAVNQLLDRADNDRMSYPTVERQFGRFAAWCGATTSCALHGEDVGAIWRRLVTGADRSPVPVRGEPPEAAYTGFDLKVAAAPSLISPGPEPESPRWVQLAEAVRRAAEGDASGFADYVKQATESLKAPSFVGMNMTHCPDGMGYGSYEEYQEGRRRGGRLSPNFAGNEQWHPLACVGWPTPVTNPRAPLPVEDLPPFLGVGTWVDYAGSADLVLRVPGSSTVRYEGHGHGLYLSGDTCAIAHVNRYLTSLRLPPAGTACRPGR
;
A
#
# COMPACT_ATOMS: atom_id res chain seq x y z
N MET A 1 50.47 -15.89 19.13
CA MET A 1 49.07 -15.37 19.10
C MET A 1 48.19 -16.18 20.03
N ILE A 2 48.23 -17.51 19.95
CA ILE A 2 47.49 -18.43 20.82
C ILE A 2 47.71 -18.12 22.31
N ASP A 3 48.96 -17.96 22.76
CA ASP A 3 49.27 -17.68 24.18
C ASP A 3 48.70 -16.33 24.66
N VAL A 4 48.65 -15.34 23.76
CA VAL A 4 48.08 -14.01 24.08
C VAL A 4 46.56 -14.12 24.20
N ILE A 5 45.90 -14.86 23.31
CA ILE A 5 44.46 -15.14 23.40
C ILE A 5 44.15 -15.91 24.69
N ALA A 6 44.97 -16.89 25.05
CA ALA A 6 44.82 -17.66 26.29
C ALA A 6 44.98 -16.78 27.54
N SER A 7 45.94 -15.84 27.53
CA SER A 7 46.13 -14.87 28.61
C SER A 7 44.92 -13.92 28.75
N GLU A 8 44.40 -13.39 27.63
CA GLU A 8 43.21 -12.54 27.63
C GLU A 8 41.95 -13.29 28.08
N TRP A 9 41.83 -14.56 27.71
CA TRP A 9 40.76 -15.43 28.20
C TRP A 9 40.81 -15.64 29.72
N LEU A 10 42.01 -15.93 30.25
CA LEU A 10 42.21 -16.06 31.70
C LEU A 10 41.84 -14.78 32.44
N LYS A 11 42.21 -13.62 31.89
CA LYS A 11 41.84 -12.31 32.46
C LYS A 11 40.34 -12.07 32.43
N LEU A 12 39.69 -12.34 31.29
CA LEU A 12 38.24 -12.17 31.14
C LEU A 12 37.47 -12.99 32.18
N ARG A 13 37.90 -14.23 32.43
CA ARG A 13 37.27 -15.15 33.40
C ARG A 13 37.61 -14.86 34.86
N SER A 14 38.79 -14.34 35.17
CA SER A 14 39.25 -14.14 36.56
C SER A 14 38.77 -12.83 37.20
N LEU A 15 38.44 -11.81 36.39
CA LEU A 15 37.97 -10.52 36.89
C LEU A 15 36.52 -10.59 37.37
N ARG A 16 36.32 -10.47 38.70
CA ARG A 16 34.98 -10.43 39.33
C ARG A 16 34.07 -9.34 38.76
N SER A 17 34.64 -8.21 38.32
CA SER A 17 33.90 -7.12 37.69
C SER A 17 33.15 -7.57 36.42
N ASN A 18 33.73 -8.51 35.66
CA ASN A 18 33.10 -9.02 34.44
C ASN A 18 31.88 -9.88 34.78
N LEU A 19 31.99 -10.69 35.85
CA LEU A 19 30.87 -11.47 36.37
C LEU A 19 29.75 -10.54 36.87
N TYR A 20 30.08 -9.46 37.60
CA TYR A 20 29.08 -8.50 38.05
C TYR A 20 28.40 -7.78 36.89
N LEU A 21 29.15 -7.37 35.84
CA LEU A 21 28.55 -6.77 34.65
C LEU A 21 27.60 -7.75 33.95
N LEU A 22 28.00 -9.00 33.77
CA LEU A 22 27.12 -10.03 33.20
C LEU A 22 25.90 -10.29 34.09
N ALA A 23 26.03 -10.28 35.43
CA ALA A 23 24.89 -10.39 36.33
C ALA A 23 23.95 -9.18 36.24
N VAL A 24 24.49 -7.96 36.14
CA VAL A 24 23.72 -6.71 35.96
C VAL A 24 22.96 -6.71 34.63
N SER A 25 23.45 -7.41 33.60
CA SER A 25 22.70 -7.55 32.34
C SER A 25 21.34 -8.26 32.52
N LEU A 26 21.14 -9.02 33.60
CA LEU A 26 19.83 -9.61 33.95
C LEU A 26 18.78 -8.54 34.30
N LEU A 27 19.19 -7.32 34.65
CA LEU A 27 18.26 -6.19 34.81
C LEU A 27 17.53 -5.87 33.50
N ALA A 28 18.12 -6.17 32.34
CA ALA A 28 17.44 -6.01 31.05
C ALA A 28 16.22 -6.92 30.95
N VAL A 29 16.30 -8.16 31.47
CA VAL A 29 15.18 -9.10 31.52
C VAL A 29 14.07 -8.59 32.43
N LEU A 30 14.42 -8.08 33.62
CA LEU A 30 13.46 -7.49 34.54
C LEU A 30 12.78 -6.25 33.95
N LEU A 31 13.52 -5.43 33.19
CA LEU A 31 12.96 -4.25 32.54
C LEU A 31 12.01 -4.62 31.40
N SER A 32 12.36 -5.59 30.55
CA SER A 32 11.46 -6.09 29.51
C SER A 32 10.18 -6.67 30.11
N ALA A 33 10.28 -7.45 31.19
CA ALA A 33 9.14 -7.96 31.94
C ALA A 33 8.29 -6.82 32.54
N GLY A 34 8.94 -5.80 33.13
CA GLY A 34 8.26 -4.63 33.69
C GLY A 34 7.51 -3.81 32.65
N VAL A 35 8.07 -3.62 31.45
CA VAL A 35 7.39 -2.94 30.33
C VAL A 35 6.21 -3.77 29.83
N ALA A 36 6.39 -5.08 29.64
CA ALA A 36 5.28 -5.97 29.30
C ALA A 36 4.16 -5.90 30.37
N TYR A 37 4.52 -5.77 31.65
CA TYR A 37 3.55 -5.60 32.73
C TYR A 37 2.78 -4.28 32.61
N LEU A 38 3.47 -3.17 32.30
CA LEU A 38 2.83 -1.88 32.06
C LEU A 38 1.90 -1.93 30.84
N ILE A 39 2.31 -2.61 29.77
CA ILE A 39 1.49 -2.86 28.58
C ILE A 39 0.24 -3.66 28.93
N THR A 40 0.39 -4.77 29.65
CA THR A 40 -0.74 -5.58 30.13
C THR A 40 -1.73 -4.74 30.95
N ARG A 41 -1.23 -3.92 31.89
CA ARG A 41 -2.07 -3.03 32.71
C ARG A 41 -2.79 -1.98 31.86
N GLY A 42 -2.10 -1.40 30.90
CA GLY A 42 -2.67 -0.44 29.96
C GLY A 42 -3.74 -1.07 29.07
N PHE A 43 -3.47 -2.27 28.57
CA PHE A 43 -4.35 -3.06 27.70
C PHE A 43 -5.63 -3.50 28.41
N ASP A 44 -5.50 -4.02 29.63
CA ASP A 44 -6.65 -4.46 30.43
C ASP A 44 -7.59 -3.29 30.80
N GLY A 45 -7.05 -2.08 30.95
CA GLY A 45 -7.82 -0.87 31.24
C GLY A 45 -8.63 -0.30 30.08
N GLN A 46 -8.45 -0.81 28.84
CA GLN A 46 -9.14 -0.32 27.65
C GLN A 46 -10.48 -1.02 27.40
N SER A 47 -11.39 -0.36 26.68
CA SER A 47 -12.59 -0.99 26.12
C SER A 47 -12.26 -2.03 25.04
N PRO A 48 -13.17 -2.96 24.70
CA PRO A 48 -12.91 -3.99 23.68
C PRO A 48 -12.49 -3.43 22.31
N GLU A 49 -13.04 -2.29 21.89
CA GLU A 49 -12.69 -1.64 20.62
C GLU A 49 -11.31 -0.96 20.67
N GLU A 50 -10.94 -0.39 21.81
CA GLU A 50 -9.64 0.23 22.03
C GLU A 50 -8.52 -0.80 22.17
N ARG A 51 -8.81 -1.97 22.74
CA ARG A 51 -7.88 -3.11 22.80
C ARG A 51 -7.44 -3.55 21.41
N LEU A 52 -8.35 -3.55 20.44
CA LEU A 52 -8.03 -3.89 19.06
C LEU A 52 -7.11 -2.86 18.40
N ARG A 53 -7.06 -1.61 18.89
CA ARG A 53 -6.17 -0.54 18.39
C ARG A 53 -4.89 -0.40 19.21
N PHE A 54 -4.68 -1.26 20.21
CA PHE A 54 -3.57 -1.12 21.14
C PHE A 54 -2.24 -1.40 20.42
N PRO A 55 -1.17 -0.62 20.69
CA PRO A 55 0.12 -0.89 20.07
C PRO A 55 0.68 -2.25 20.52
N SER A 56 1.09 -3.07 19.55
CA SER A 56 1.74 -4.37 19.83
C SER A 56 3.03 -4.19 20.65
N ASN A 57 3.31 -5.13 21.55
CA ASN A 57 4.61 -5.26 22.23
C ASN A 57 5.69 -5.89 21.32
N GLY A 58 5.32 -6.28 20.09
CA GLY A 58 6.20 -6.89 19.10
C GLY A 58 6.84 -8.19 19.59
N ASP A 59 8.14 -8.33 19.32
CA ASP A 59 8.96 -9.50 19.67
C ASP A 59 9.30 -9.60 21.17
N GLY A 60 8.74 -8.75 22.02
CA GLY A 60 8.96 -8.80 23.47
C GLY A 60 10.37 -8.42 23.92
N LEU A 61 11.25 -7.97 23.01
CA LEU A 61 12.59 -7.48 23.37
C LEU A 61 12.50 -6.08 24.01
N GLY A 62 11.52 -5.27 23.59
CA GLY A 62 11.10 -4.03 24.24
C GLY A 62 12.25 -3.07 24.58
N ASN A 63 12.14 -2.39 25.74
CA ASN A 63 13.17 -1.46 26.24
C ASN A 63 14.35 -2.15 26.96
N GLY A 64 14.40 -3.48 27.04
CA GLY A 64 15.52 -4.20 27.66
C GLY A 64 16.79 -4.18 26.80
N LEU A 65 16.63 -4.15 25.48
CA LEU A 65 17.73 -4.22 24.52
C LEU A 65 18.78 -3.09 24.68
N PRO A 66 18.41 -1.80 24.82
CA PRO A 66 19.39 -0.73 25.10
C PRO A 66 20.20 -0.93 26.38
N VAL A 67 19.60 -1.48 27.43
CA VAL A 67 20.30 -1.77 28.71
C VAL A 67 21.32 -2.89 28.51
N ALA A 68 20.92 -3.97 27.83
CA ALA A 68 21.82 -5.07 27.50
C ALA A 68 23.00 -4.58 26.64
N TYR A 69 22.74 -3.74 25.63
CA TYR A 69 23.78 -3.11 24.82
C TYR A 69 24.75 -2.28 25.65
N PHE A 70 24.26 -1.45 26.58
CA PHE A 70 25.14 -0.63 27.39
C PHE A 70 26.07 -1.47 28.28
N VAL A 71 25.52 -2.48 28.96
CA VAL A 71 26.28 -3.36 29.85
C VAL A 71 27.35 -4.14 29.08
N LEU A 72 26.98 -4.71 27.93
CA LEU A 72 27.89 -5.50 27.10
C LEU A 72 28.89 -4.63 26.33
N GLY A 73 28.51 -3.41 25.94
CA GLY A 73 29.44 -2.40 25.42
C GLY A 73 30.45 -1.95 26.48
N ALA A 74 30.01 -1.74 27.72
CA ALA A 74 30.87 -1.39 28.85
C ALA A 74 31.89 -2.51 29.16
N LEU A 75 31.47 -3.78 29.12
CA LEU A 75 32.37 -4.94 29.22
C LEU A 75 33.48 -4.88 28.16
N GLY A 76 33.12 -4.59 26.91
CA GLY A 76 34.07 -4.42 25.81
C GLY A 76 35.06 -3.29 26.04
N ALA A 77 34.58 -2.11 26.45
CA ALA A 77 35.44 -0.97 26.76
C ALA A 77 36.41 -1.27 27.91
N LEU A 78 35.91 -1.86 29.01
CA LEU A 78 36.70 -2.19 30.19
C LEU A 78 37.79 -3.23 29.93
N ALA A 79 37.60 -4.12 28.95
CA ALA A 79 38.60 -5.12 28.58
C ALA A 79 39.93 -4.51 28.12
N ILE A 80 39.93 -3.23 27.74
CA ILE A 80 41.15 -2.49 27.41
C ILE A 80 41.36 -1.25 28.30
N THR A 81 40.32 -0.47 28.63
CA THR A 81 40.50 0.77 29.40
C THR A 81 40.92 0.53 30.85
N SER A 82 40.58 -0.64 31.42
CA SER A 82 41.03 -1.01 32.78
C SER A 82 42.55 -1.03 32.90
N GLU A 83 43.27 -1.47 31.87
CA GLU A 83 44.73 -1.51 31.84
C GLU A 83 45.36 -0.12 31.74
N TYR A 84 44.68 0.81 31.05
CA TYR A 84 45.07 2.21 31.04
C TYR A 84 44.87 2.85 32.42
N SER A 85 43.71 2.59 33.06
CA SER A 85 43.40 3.16 34.38
C SER A 85 44.30 2.67 35.51
N THR A 86 44.78 1.43 35.41
CA THR A 86 45.65 0.78 36.41
C THR A 86 47.14 0.90 36.08
N GLY A 87 47.50 1.46 34.91
CA GLY A 87 48.89 1.52 34.42
C GLY A 87 49.45 0.20 33.87
N MET A 88 48.72 -0.91 34.02
CA MET A 88 49.08 -2.26 33.53
C MET A 88 49.24 -2.33 32.01
N ILE A 89 48.77 -1.33 31.26
CA ILE A 89 48.96 -1.28 29.81
C ILE A 89 50.45 -1.31 29.42
N ARG A 90 51.35 -0.77 30.26
CA ARG A 90 52.81 -0.79 30.00
C ARG A 90 53.35 -2.21 30.08
N THR A 91 52.95 -2.97 31.09
CA THR A 91 53.37 -4.37 31.26
C THR A 91 52.78 -5.25 30.16
N SER A 92 51.52 -5.06 29.80
CA SER A 92 50.88 -5.82 28.71
C SER A 92 51.57 -5.58 27.36
N LEU A 93 51.92 -4.32 27.06
CA LEU A 93 52.63 -3.99 25.81
C LEU A 93 54.13 -4.36 25.82
N ALA A 94 54.74 -4.52 26.99
CA ALA A 94 56.08 -5.10 27.09
C ALA A 94 56.06 -6.61 26.77
N ALA A 95 55.05 -7.33 27.27
CA ALA A 95 54.85 -8.75 26.96
C ALA A 95 54.39 -9.00 25.51
N VAL A 96 53.59 -8.09 24.95
CA VAL A 96 53.10 -8.16 23.56
C VAL A 96 53.47 -6.88 22.82
N PRO A 97 54.70 -6.78 22.26
CA PRO A 97 55.21 -5.56 21.63
C PRO A 97 54.39 -5.11 20.40
N ARG A 98 53.76 -6.06 19.71
CA ARG A 98 52.85 -5.79 18.60
C ARG A 98 51.49 -5.35 19.13
N ARG A 99 51.36 -4.04 19.34
CA ARG A 99 50.16 -3.34 19.82
C ARG A 99 48.83 -3.76 19.16
N GLN A 100 48.83 -4.02 17.86
CA GLN A 100 47.64 -4.48 17.14
C GLN A 100 47.30 -5.94 17.47
N ALA A 101 48.31 -6.80 17.60
CA ALA A 101 48.13 -8.18 18.03
C ALA A 101 47.55 -8.25 19.45
N PHE A 102 47.95 -7.32 20.32
CA PHE A 102 47.39 -7.20 21.67
C PHE A 102 45.88 -6.89 21.66
N LEU A 103 45.45 -5.90 20.85
CA LEU A 103 44.02 -5.58 20.71
C LEU A 103 43.23 -6.76 20.11
N LEU A 104 43.73 -7.34 19.03
CA LEU A 104 43.05 -8.42 18.32
C LEU A 104 42.95 -9.70 19.16
N ALA A 105 43.90 -9.97 20.06
CA ALA A 105 43.84 -11.12 20.95
C ALA A 105 42.68 -11.06 21.97
N LYS A 106 42.13 -9.87 22.24
CA LYS A 106 40.96 -9.69 23.11
C LYS A 106 39.64 -10.06 22.41
N VAL A 107 39.61 -10.04 21.08
CA VAL A 107 38.38 -10.22 20.29
C VAL A 107 37.76 -11.62 20.45
N PRO A 108 38.48 -12.75 20.30
CA PRO A 108 37.85 -14.08 20.32
C PRO A 108 37.12 -14.38 21.63
N GLY A 109 37.75 -14.12 22.77
CA GLY A 109 37.17 -14.37 24.09
C GLY A 109 35.95 -13.49 24.38
N LEU A 110 36.06 -12.19 24.07
CA LEU A 110 34.94 -11.25 24.24
C LEU A 110 33.78 -11.58 23.30
N ALA A 111 34.05 -11.86 22.02
CA ALA A 111 33.02 -12.21 21.04
C ALA A 111 32.29 -13.50 21.46
N ALA A 112 33.00 -14.54 21.89
CA ALA A 112 32.38 -15.78 22.33
C ALA A 112 31.51 -15.58 23.58
N VAL A 113 32.02 -14.90 24.61
CA VAL A 113 31.27 -14.66 25.86
C VAL A 113 30.06 -13.78 25.62
N SER A 114 30.23 -12.68 24.88
CA SER A 114 29.13 -11.74 24.59
C SER A 114 28.09 -12.33 23.64
N LEU A 115 28.47 -13.22 22.71
CA LEU A 115 27.51 -13.92 21.86
C LEU A 115 26.65 -14.87 22.68
N VAL A 116 27.26 -15.71 23.53
CA VAL A 116 26.51 -16.63 24.39
C VAL A 116 25.62 -15.86 25.35
N ALA A 117 26.17 -14.86 26.04
CA ALA A 117 25.39 -14.01 26.95
C ALA A 117 24.26 -13.28 26.20
N GLY A 118 24.54 -12.74 25.01
CA GLY A 118 23.56 -12.03 24.19
C GLY A 118 22.42 -12.91 23.72
N GLN A 119 22.70 -14.15 23.31
CA GLN A 119 21.65 -15.12 22.97
C GLN A 119 20.80 -15.47 24.20
N VAL A 120 21.43 -15.80 25.32
CA VAL A 120 20.71 -16.10 26.57
C VAL A 120 19.81 -14.92 26.98
N LEU A 121 20.32 -13.69 26.94
CA LEU A 121 19.56 -12.49 27.26
C LEU A 121 18.42 -12.23 26.27
N GLY A 122 18.66 -12.37 24.97
CA GLY A 122 17.65 -12.18 23.93
C GLY A 122 16.45 -13.11 24.13
N PHE A 123 16.71 -14.40 24.30
CA PHE A 123 15.66 -15.38 24.59
C PHE A 123 15.01 -15.15 25.95
N ALA A 124 15.79 -14.85 27.00
CA ALA A 124 15.22 -14.58 28.33
C ALA A 124 14.30 -13.36 28.34
N MET A 125 14.66 -12.27 27.65
CA MET A 125 13.82 -11.08 27.51
C MET A 125 12.53 -11.41 26.75
N HIS A 126 12.64 -12.13 25.61
CA HIS A 126 11.48 -12.56 24.84
C HIS A 126 10.52 -13.40 25.70
N PHE A 127 11.02 -14.47 26.33
CA PHE A 127 10.19 -15.34 27.16
C PHE A 127 9.61 -14.63 28.37
N ALA A 128 10.36 -13.74 29.02
CA ALA A 128 9.84 -12.95 30.13
C ALA A 128 8.72 -12.01 29.67
N GLY A 129 8.86 -11.35 28.52
CA GLY A 129 7.82 -10.50 27.93
C GLY A 129 6.56 -11.30 27.61
N GLN A 130 6.70 -12.45 26.94
CA GLN A 130 5.57 -13.33 26.60
C GLN A 130 4.88 -13.91 27.85
N ALA A 131 5.66 -14.32 28.85
CA ALA A 131 5.12 -14.85 30.11
C ALA A 131 4.29 -13.81 30.87
N VAL A 132 4.70 -12.53 30.84
CA VAL A 132 3.95 -11.44 31.49
C VAL A 132 2.68 -11.06 30.72
N LEU A 133 2.70 -11.14 29.39
CA LEU A 133 1.50 -10.92 28.57
C LEU A 133 0.47 -12.05 28.76
N GLY A 134 0.94 -13.30 28.92
CA GLY A 134 0.10 -14.48 29.08
C GLY A 134 -0.79 -14.71 27.87
N GLU A 135 -2.07 -15.07 28.08
CA GLU A 135 -3.03 -15.30 26.99
C GLU A 135 -3.26 -14.06 26.12
N ARG A 136 -3.02 -12.86 26.65
CA ARG A 136 -3.16 -11.61 25.90
C ARG A 136 -2.19 -11.53 24.73
N ALA A 137 -1.04 -12.20 24.83
CA ALA A 137 -0.04 -12.22 23.77
C ALA A 137 -0.66 -12.63 22.43
N GLY A 138 -1.55 -13.64 22.42
CA GLY A 138 -2.21 -14.13 21.20
C GLY A 138 -3.40 -13.29 20.71
N GLN A 139 -3.76 -12.19 21.38
CA GLN A 139 -4.87 -11.35 20.92
C GLN A 139 -4.47 -10.58 19.66
N LEU A 140 -5.25 -10.80 18.60
CA LEU A 140 -5.09 -10.14 17.31
C LEU A 140 -5.58 -8.69 17.37
N LEU A 141 -4.72 -7.77 16.94
CA LEU A 141 -4.99 -6.34 16.84
C LEU A 141 -5.45 -5.99 15.42
N LEU A 142 -6.04 -4.81 15.24
CA LEU A 142 -6.55 -4.30 13.96
C LEU A 142 -5.46 -4.12 12.88
N ASP A 143 -4.20 -4.01 13.29
CA ASP A 143 -3.04 -3.97 12.39
C ASP A 143 -2.61 -5.37 11.90
N GLY A 144 -3.33 -6.42 12.29
CA GLY A 144 -3.07 -7.80 11.93
C GLY A 144 -1.95 -8.47 12.74
N ARG A 145 -1.38 -7.78 13.73
CA ARG A 145 -0.36 -8.33 14.63
C ARG A 145 -0.98 -8.78 15.94
N THR A 146 -0.33 -9.70 16.63
CA THR A 146 -0.73 -10.07 17.98
C THR A 146 -0.10 -9.11 19.00
N LEU A 147 -0.73 -8.97 20.18
CA LEU A 147 -0.19 -8.09 21.24
C LEU A 147 1.23 -8.52 21.67
N GLY A 148 1.52 -9.82 21.66
CA GLY A 148 2.85 -10.38 21.76
C GLY A 148 3.06 -11.42 20.66
N THR A 149 4.17 -11.35 19.93
CA THR A 149 4.41 -12.27 18.82
C THR A 149 5.19 -13.50 19.29
N PRO A 150 4.65 -14.73 19.20
CA PRO A 150 5.37 -15.93 19.61
C PRO A 150 6.56 -16.23 18.69
N LEU A 151 7.54 -17.02 19.17
CA LEU A 151 8.71 -17.41 18.36
C LEU A 151 8.37 -18.13 17.05
N ALA A 152 7.19 -18.76 16.98
CA ALA A 152 6.72 -19.47 15.79
C ALA A 152 6.29 -18.53 14.65
N GLU A 153 6.03 -17.24 14.94
CA GLU A 153 5.71 -16.26 13.91
C GLU A 153 6.89 -16.05 12.96
N PRO A 154 6.65 -15.93 11.64
CA PRO A 154 7.70 -15.70 10.66
C PRO A 154 8.58 -14.50 11.03
N GLY A 155 9.90 -14.72 11.06
CA GLY A 155 10.90 -13.69 11.34
C GLY A 155 11.17 -13.40 12.82
N VAL A 156 10.28 -13.73 13.76
CA VAL A 156 10.50 -13.42 15.19
C VAL A 156 11.71 -14.15 15.76
N LEU A 157 11.85 -15.45 15.48
CA LEU A 157 13.03 -16.23 15.88
C LEU A 157 14.32 -15.63 15.33
N ILE A 158 14.33 -15.22 14.06
CA ILE A 158 15.48 -14.58 13.43
C ILE A 158 15.78 -13.24 14.12
N GLY A 159 14.75 -12.48 14.48
CA GLY A 159 14.88 -11.20 15.19
C GLY A 159 15.52 -11.36 16.57
N VAL A 160 15.08 -12.35 17.35
CA VAL A 160 15.66 -12.66 18.67
C VAL A 160 17.12 -13.10 18.55
N ILE A 161 17.43 -13.96 17.57
CA ILE A 161 18.81 -14.39 17.30
C ILE A 161 19.67 -13.19 16.87
N ALA A 162 19.17 -12.36 15.95
CA ALA A 162 19.87 -11.17 15.46
C ALA A 162 20.09 -10.14 16.59
N ALA A 163 19.15 -10.02 17.53
CA ALA A 163 19.32 -9.20 18.72
C ALA A 163 20.48 -9.71 19.59
N GLY A 164 20.57 -11.02 19.83
CA GLY A 164 21.71 -11.61 20.54
C GLY A 164 23.05 -11.40 19.82
N VAL A 165 23.08 -11.52 18.48
CA VAL A 165 24.27 -11.21 17.66
C VAL A 165 24.65 -9.73 17.75
N SER A 166 23.67 -8.83 17.73
CA SER A 166 23.93 -7.39 17.80
C SER A 166 24.53 -6.96 19.15
N MET A 167 24.18 -7.64 20.24
CA MET A 167 24.80 -7.41 21.54
C MET A 167 26.31 -7.73 21.54
N ALA A 168 26.70 -8.83 20.89
CA ALA A 168 28.11 -9.16 20.69
C ALA A 168 28.83 -8.11 19.81
N ALA A 169 28.16 -7.62 18.76
CA ALA A 169 28.69 -6.53 17.95
C ALA A 169 28.94 -5.27 18.81
N VAL A 170 27.99 -4.90 19.68
CA VAL A 170 28.14 -3.76 20.61
C VAL A 170 29.31 -3.95 21.58
N THR A 171 29.55 -5.16 22.09
CA THR A 171 30.76 -5.45 22.90
C THR A 171 32.04 -5.13 22.12
N LEU A 172 32.13 -5.53 20.86
CA LEU A 172 33.31 -5.27 20.04
C LEU A 172 33.45 -3.78 19.67
N ILE A 173 32.34 -3.08 19.46
CA ILE A 173 32.33 -1.61 19.32
C ILE A 173 32.90 -0.96 20.59
N GLY A 174 32.45 -1.40 21.77
CA GLY A 174 32.97 -0.95 23.06
C GLY A 174 34.48 -1.14 23.19
N LEU A 175 35.01 -2.31 22.78
CA LEU A 175 36.46 -2.58 22.75
C LEU A 175 37.20 -1.61 21.83
N GLY A 176 36.67 -1.39 20.62
CA GLY A 176 37.24 -0.44 19.65
C GLY A 176 37.26 1.01 20.17
N LEU A 177 36.14 1.48 20.74
CA LEU A 177 36.04 2.80 21.38
C LEU A 177 37.01 2.93 22.55
N GLY A 178 37.11 1.89 23.40
CA GLY A 178 38.07 1.85 24.51
C GLY A 178 39.52 1.97 24.05
N ALA A 179 39.87 1.32 22.94
CA ALA A 179 41.20 1.39 22.33
C ALA A 179 41.54 2.79 21.80
N VAL A 180 40.55 3.48 21.21
CA VAL A 180 40.69 4.84 20.68
C VAL A 180 40.79 5.86 21.82
N ILE A 181 39.84 5.83 22.76
CA ILE A 181 39.65 6.86 23.79
C ILE A 181 40.62 6.67 24.95
N ARG A 182 41.00 5.43 25.27
CA ARG A 182 41.94 5.07 26.36
C ARG A 182 41.53 5.60 27.74
N SER A 183 40.24 5.87 27.92
CA SER A 183 39.63 6.37 29.16
C SER A 183 38.31 5.68 29.39
N THR A 184 38.13 5.07 30.56
CA THR A 184 36.87 4.39 30.92
C THR A 184 35.70 5.37 30.89
N PRO A 185 35.72 6.53 31.61
CA PRO A 185 34.61 7.48 31.54
C PRO A 185 34.31 7.96 30.13
N GLY A 186 35.34 8.28 29.33
CA GLY A 186 35.16 8.74 27.96
C GLY A 186 34.51 7.69 27.05
N SER A 187 34.90 6.42 27.21
CA SER A 187 34.33 5.31 26.43
C SER A 187 32.88 5.04 26.79
N LEU A 188 32.54 5.12 28.08
CA LEU A 188 31.16 4.97 28.54
C LEU A 188 30.27 6.12 28.05
N ILE A 189 30.77 7.37 28.09
CA ILE A 189 30.04 8.52 27.53
C ILE A 189 29.81 8.34 26.03
N ALA A 190 30.82 7.92 25.27
CA ALA A 190 30.67 7.66 23.84
C ALA A 190 29.62 6.57 23.56
N LEU A 191 29.61 5.49 24.34
CA LEU A 191 28.58 4.46 24.25
C LEU A 191 27.19 5.01 24.58
N ILE A 192 27.05 5.87 25.59
CA ILE A 192 25.77 6.51 25.93
C ILE A 192 25.27 7.39 24.77
N MET A 193 26.17 8.17 24.17
CA MET A 193 25.82 9.03 23.04
C MET A 193 25.33 8.22 21.84
N ILE A 194 26.00 7.10 21.53
CA ILE A 194 25.67 6.24 20.39
C ILE A 194 24.38 5.44 20.65
N LEU A 195 24.22 4.87 21.85
CA LEU A 195 23.15 3.90 22.14
C LEU A 195 21.87 4.52 22.70
N PHE A 196 21.92 5.76 23.22
CA PHE A 196 20.76 6.41 23.84
C PHE A 196 20.48 7.78 23.24
N VAL A 197 21.48 8.67 23.17
CA VAL A 197 21.24 10.05 22.73
C VAL A 197 20.92 10.12 21.24
N LEU A 198 21.74 9.47 20.41
CA LEU A 198 21.57 9.49 18.96
C LEU A 198 20.23 8.86 18.50
N PRO A 199 19.78 7.71 19.05
CA PRO A 199 18.43 7.20 18.78
C PRO A 199 17.31 8.16 19.16
N VAL A 200 17.41 8.84 20.31
CA VAL A 200 16.40 9.82 20.74
C VAL A 200 16.36 11.00 19.78
N VAL A 201 17.53 11.54 19.39
CA VAL A 201 17.61 12.61 18.39
C VAL A 201 17.05 12.15 17.04
N ALA A 202 17.39 10.94 16.60
CA ALA A 202 16.86 10.42 15.34
C ALA A 202 15.33 10.32 15.34
N ARG A 203 14.72 9.98 16.48
CA ARG A 203 13.25 9.90 16.64
C ARG A 203 12.55 11.27 16.60
N THR A 204 13.25 12.37 16.91
CA THR A 204 12.67 13.73 16.89
C THR A 204 12.80 14.42 15.54
N LEU A 205 13.54 13.85 14.59
CA LEU A 205 13.70 14.43 13.25
C LEU A 205 12.43 14.26 12.39
N PRO A 206 12.19 15.15 11.42
CA PRO A 206 11.09 14.99 10.47
C PRO A 206 11.35 13.84 9.49
N ALA A 207 10.29 13.30 8.89
CA ALA A 207 10.41 12.40 7.75
C ALA A 207 10.91 13.19 6.51
N PRO A 208 11.79 12.62 5.66
CA PRO A 208 12.24 11.22 5.62
C PRO A 208 13.47 10.92 6.49
N LEU A 209 14.11 11.94 7.07
CA LEU A 209 15.40 11.82 7.77
C LEU A 209 15.32 10.88 8.98
N ARG A 210 14.21 10.91 9.71
CA ARG A 210 13.94 9.96 10.81
C ARG A 210 13.99 8.51 10.38
N ALA A 211 13.36 8.17 9.24
CA ALA A 211 13.33 6.79 8.73
C ALA A 211 14.71 6.36 8.22
N GLN A 212 15.44 7.26 7.57
CA GLN A 212 16.81 7.03 7.12
C GLN A 212 17.74 6.77 8.29
N LEU A 213 17.88 7.73 9.21
CA LEU A 213 18.78 7.59 10.35
C LEU A 213 18.37 6.44 11.26
N GLY A 214 17.07 6.27 11.51
CA GLY A 214 16.55 5.13 12.27
C GLY A 214 16.94 3.78 11.68
N SER A 215 16.94 3.63 10.35
CA SER A 215 17.30 2.38 9.68
C SER A 215 18.77 2.00 9.84
N PHE A 216 19.66 2.98 10.04
CA PHE A 216 21.07 2.73 10.29
C PHE A 216 21.39 2.48 11.77
N MET A 217 20.50 2.81 12.71
CA MET A 217 20.78 2.62 14.13
C MET A 217 20.87 1.14 14.51
N ILE A 218 21.85 0.80 15.34
CA ILE A 218 22.19 -0.58 15.69
C ILE A 218 21.04 -1.33 16.35
N GLU A 219 20.21 -0.64 17.14
CA GLU A 219 19.04 -1.22 17.81
C GLU A 219 17.90 -1.59 16.85
N ASN A 220 17.87 -1.02 15.65
CA ASN A 220 16.86 -1.30 14.64
C ASN A 220 17.32 -2.33 13.60
N LEU A 221 18.58 -2.77 13.63
CA LEU A 221 19.09 -3.78 12.68
C LEU A 221 18.51 -5.18 12.91
N PRO A 222 18.30 -5.68 14.16
CA PRO A 222 17.72 -7.00 14.36
C PRO A 222 16.36 -7.21 13.68
N SER A 223 15.46 -6.22 13.77
CA SER A 223 14.13 -6.29 13.14
C SER A 223 14.19 -6.20 11.62
N GLN A 224 15.15 -5.46 11.06
CA GLN A 224 15.40 -5.39 9.61
C GLN A 224 16.03 -6.68 9.07
N ILE A 225 16.96 -7.31 9.81
CA ILE A 225 17.53 -8.64 9.48
C ILE A 225 16.44 -9.71 9.48
N ALA A 226 15.47 -9.58 10.37
CA ALA A 226 14.34 -10.50 10.48
C ALA A 226 13.21 -10.26 9.46
N GLY A 227 13.23 -9.13 8.74
CA GLY A 227 12.19 -8.77 7.79
C GLY A 227 10.84 -8.39 8.42
N VAL A 228 10.81 -8.12 9.73
CA VAL A 228 9.59 -7.84 10.51
C VAL A 228 9.45 -6.36 10.94
N GLY A 229 10.40 -5.50 10.53
CA GLY A 229 10.45 -4.07 10.84
C GLY A 229 10.28 -3.14 9.63
N GLY A 230 9.85 -1.89 9.87
CA GLY A 230 9.62 -0.87 8.82
C GLY A 230 10.86 -0.11 8.36
N GLY A 231 12.05 -0.71 8.47
CA GLY A 231 13.32 -0.07 8.09
C GLY A 231 13.56 -0.08 6.58
N LEU A 232 14.45 0.79 6.11
CA LEU A 232 14.78 0.96 4.69
C LEU A 232 15.80 -0.06 4.16
N LEU A 233 16.51 -0.78 5.03
CA LEU A 233 17.53 -1.74 4.63
C LEU A 233 16.90 -3.11 4.34
N SER A 234 17.35 -3.74 3.26
CA SER A 234 17.05 -5.16 3.02
C SER A 234 17.71 -6.04 4.10
N PRO A 235 17.18 -7.24 4.39
CA PRO A 235 17.77 -8.12 5.41
C PRO A 235 19.28 -8.38 5.23
N PRO A 236 19.79 -8.62 4.01
CA PRO A 236 21.24 -8.76 3.79
C PRO A 236 22.01 -7.45 4.05
N ALA A 237 21.45 -6.30 3.68
CA ALA A 237 22.09 -5.00 3.91
C ALA A 237 22.15 -4.67 5.40
N ALA A 238 21.10 -4.95 6.16
CA ALA A 238 21.08 -4.78 7.61
C ALA A 238 22.09 -5.70 8.31
N GLY A 239 22.20 -6.96 7.87
CA GLY A 239 23.22 -7.90 8.36
C GLY A 239 24.64 -7.45 8.05
N ALA A 240 24.90 -6.97 6.83
CA ALA A 240 26.18 -6.43 6.42
C ALA A 240 26.57 -5.19 7.24
N LEU A 241 25.62 -4.28 7.49
CA LEU A 241 25.86 -3.10 8.32
C LEU A 241 26.14 -3.46 9.78
N LEU A 242 25.41 -4.43 10.34
CA LEU A 242 25.67 -4.92 11.70
C LEU A 242 27.09 -5.47 11.85
N ALA A 243 27.59 -6.18 10.83
CA ALA A 243 28.97 -6.67 10.79
C ALA A 243 29.99 -5.55 10.56
N ALA A 244 29.64 -4.51 9.80
CA ALA A 244 30.53 -3.39 9.49
C ALA A 244 30.87 -2.53 10.73
N TYR A 245 29.91 -2.32 11.64
CA TYR A 245 30.14 -1.50 12.84
C TYR A 245 31.31 -1.95 13.73
N PRO A 246 31.37 -3.21 14.21
CA PRO A 246 32.48 -3.68 15.02
C PRO A 246 33.79 -3.71 14.24
N VAL A 247 33.77 -4.02 12.94
CA VAL A 247 34.98 -3.95 12.10
C VAL A 247 35.54 -2.53 12.05
N ALA A 248 34.69 -1.53 11.79
CA ALA A 248 35.10 -0.13 11.76
C ALA A 248 35.67 0.33 13.11
N ALA A 249 35.01 0.00 14.22
CA ALA A 249 35.45 0.36 15.56
C ALA A 249 36.79 -0.31 15.93
N LEU A 250 36.97 -1.60 15.61
CA LEU A 250 38.21 -2.33 15.89
C LEU A 250 39.36 -1.83 15.01
N THR A 251 39.11 -1.52 13.74
CA THR A 251 40.10 -0.92 12.85
C THR A 251 40.53 0.45 13.35
N ALA A 252 39.58 1.30 13.77
CA ALA A 252 39.87 2.58 14.41
C ALA A 252 40.75 2.40 15.65
N GLY A 253 40.42 1.44 16.52
CA GLY A 253 41.22 1.09 17.70
C GLY A 253 42.63 0.61 17.33
N ALA A 254 42.76 -0.28 16.35
CA ALA A 254 44.04 -0.82 15.91
C ALA A 254 44.95 0.27 15.33
N VAL A 255 44.40 1.19 14.54
CA VAL A 255 45.12 2.37 14.02
C VAL A 255 45.52 3.29 15.17
N ALA A 256 44.60 3.62 16.07
CA ALA A 256 44.88 4.51 17.19
C ALA A 256 45.99 3.98 18.11
N ILE A 257 46.02 2.68 18.40
CA ILE A 257 47.08 2.09 19.25
C ILE A 257 48.42 2.00 18.50
N ALA A 258 48.41 1.79 17.17
CA ALA A 258 49.62 1.70 16.35
C ALA A 258 50.39 3.03 16.22
N LEU A 259 49.69 4.17 16.19
CA LEU A 259 50.31 5.50 16.06
C LEU A 259 50.99 5.95 17.39
N LYS A 260 52.32 6.15 17.39
CA LYS A 260 53.11 6.70 18.52
C LYS A 260 53.11 8.25 18.49
N GLY A 261 52.62 8.91 19.55
CA GLY A 261 52.86 10.35 19.83
C GLY A 261 51.67 11.31 19.61
N ARG A 262 51.82 12.56 20.09
CA ARG A 262 50.84 13.67 20.27
C ARG A 262 49.81 13.97 19.16
N ARG A 263 49.88 13.34 17.99
CA ARG A 263 48.91 13.51 16.87
C ARG A 263 47.61 12.72 17.05
N VAL A 264 47.50 11.86 18.07
CA VAL A 264 46.33 11.01 18.34
C VAL A 264 45.07 11.80 18.72
N ASN A 265 45.20 12.96 19.37
CA ASN A 265 44.03 13.75 19.81
C ASN A 265 43.24 14.37 18.63
N VAL A 266 43.89 14.60 17.48
CA VAL A 266 43.26 15.18 16.29
C VAL A 266 42.62 14.09 15.41
N LEU A 267 43.20 12.87 15.40
CA LEU A 267 42.66 11.72 14.67
C LEU A 267 41.52 10.99 15.40
N ALA A 268 41.53 10.95 16.74
CA ALA A 268 40.43 10.36 17.51
C ALA A 268 39.10 11.13 17.37
N ALA A 269 39.17 12.46 17.23
CA ALA A 269 38.02 13.30 16.89
C ALA A 269 37.57 13.10 15.42
N GLY A 270 38.52 12.94 14.49
CA GLY A 270 38.21 12.69 13.08
C GLY A 270 37.57 11.33 12.80
N VAL A 271 37.95 10.27 13.53
CA VAL A 271 37.43 8.92 13.31
C VAL A 271 36.03 8.72 13.92
N ALA A 272 35.69 9.42 15.02
CA ALA A 272 34.32 9.46 15.52
C ALA A 272 33.36 10.19 14.55
N VAL A 273 33.85 11.23 13.87
CA VAL A 273 33.10 11.92 12.80
C VAL A 273 33.02 11.07 11.53
N ILE A 274 34.04 10.29 11.18
CA ILE A 274 34.01 9.37 10.03
C ILE A 274 33.13 8.13 10.31
N ILE A 275 32.97 7.69 11.55
CA ILE A 275 31.99 6.62 11.88
C ILE A 275 30.55 7.16 11.87
N LEU A 276 30.32 8.45 12.15
CA LEU A 276 29.01 9.10 11.98
C LEU A 276 28.72 9.62 10.55
N ALA A 277 29.74 9.91 9.74
CA ALA A 277 29.60 10.48 8.40
C ALA A 277 29.97 9.53 7.25
N GLY A 278 30.73 8.46 7.52
CA GLY A 278 31.33 7.58 6.51
C GLY A 278 30.43 6.44 6.00
N ALA A 279 29.18 6.37 6.48
CA ALA A 279 28.12 5.54 5.89
C ALA A 279 26.94 6.39 5.37
N VAL A 280 27.16 7.71 5.19
CA VAL A 280 26.35 8.49 4.27
C VAL A 280 26.99 8.24 2.90
N PRO A 281 26.40 7.42 1.98
CA PRO A 281 26.82 7.53 0.60
C PRO A 281 26.68 9.02 0.26
N ALA A 282 27.77 9.63 -0.21
CA ALA A 282 27.74 10.99 -0.70
C ALA A 282 26.56 11.06 -1.66
N VAL A 283 25.50 11.75 -1.23
CA VAL A 283 24.43 12.16 -2.12
C VAL A 283 25.11 13.24 -2.96
N ALA A 284 25.75 12.79 -4.04
CA ALA A 284 25.91 13.62 -5.21
C ALA A 284 24.53 14.24 -5.45
N ASP A 285 24.48 15.57 -5.56
CA ASP A 285 23.26 16.32 -5.88
C ASP A 285 22.44 15.53 -6.89
N GLY A 286 21.36 14.96 -6.37
CA GLY A 286 20.59 13.91 -7.01
C GLY A 286 19.69 14.50 -8.08
N SER A 287 20.29 14.97 -9.18
CA SER A 287 19.84 14.39 -10.44
C SER A 287 20.29 12.94 -10.48
N ALA A 288 19.58 12.09 -9.74
CA ALA A 288 19.68 10.65 -9.90
C ALA A 288 19.40 10.40 -11.38
N VAL A 289 20.42 9.97 -12.11
CA VAL A 289 20.20 9.29 -13.38
C VAL A 289 19.37 8.06 -12.99
N PRO A 290 18.13 7.93 -13.50
CA PRO A 290 17.31 6.76 -13.18
C PRO A 290 18.13 5.50 -13.45
N ALA A 291 18.03 4.51 -12.55
CA ALA A 291 18.58 3.19 -12.87
C ALA A 291 17.99 2.75 -14.23
N PRO A 292 18.78 2.15 -15.13
CA PRO A 292 18.27 1.77 -16.44
C PRO A 292 17.05 0.87 -16.28
N SER A 293 15.96 1.21 -16.97
CA SER A 293 14.77 0.36 -17.03
C SER A 293 15.17 -1.07 -17.42
N THR A 294 14.76 -2.06 -16.64
CA THR A 294 15.00 -3.48 -16.93
C THR A 294 13.99 -4.04 -17.93
N LEU A 295 12.96 -3.26 -18.27
CA LEU A 295 11.93 -3.61 -19.25
C LEU A 295 12.49 -3.52 -20.69
N ALA A 296 12.27 -4.59 -21.45
CA ALA A 296 12.64 -4.67 -22.87
C ALA A 296 11.58 -3.99 -23.76
N TRP A 297 11.59 -2.65 -23.77
CA TRP A 297 10.69 -1.84 -24.60
C TRP A 297 10.93 -2.06 -26.10
N LYS A 298 9.84 -2.27 -26.85
CA LYS A 298 9.85 -2.47 -28.31
C LYS A 298 8.73 -1.67 -28.95
N ALA A 299 8.73 -1.58 -30.27
CA ALA A 299 7.55 -1.13 -31.01
C ALA A 299 6.36 -2.03 -30.65
N CYS A 300 5.18 -1.42 -30.50
CA CYS A 300 3.98 -2.19 -30.20
C CYS A 300 3.62 -3.11 -31.39
N PRO A 301 3.20 -4.36 -31.12
CA PRO A 301 2.85 -5.30 -32.17
C PRO A 301 1.55 -4.92 -32.90
N ASP A 302 0.68 -4.17 -32.22
CA ASP A 302 -0.54 -3.61 -32.78
C ASP A 302 -0.21 -2.46 -33.75
N LYS A 303 -0.60 -2.62 -35.02
CA LYS A 303 -0.32 -1.65 -36.09
C LYS A 303 -1.11 -0.35 -35.97
N ASP A 304 -2.22 -0.37 -35.23
CA ASP A 304 -3.05 0.80 -35.00
C ASP A 304 -2.60 1.59 -33.75
N ALA A 305 -1.59 1.11 -33.03
CA ALA A 305 -1.00 1.87 -31.93
C ALA A 305 -0.24 3.10 -32.47
N PRO A 306 -0.21 4.22 -31.74
CA PRO A 306 0.59 5.38 -32.13
C PRO A 306 2.05 4.99 -32.41
N PRO A 307 2.70 5.46 -33.48
CA PRO A 307 4.04 5.03 -33.88
C PRO A 307 5.12 5.24 -32.80
N GLU A 308 4.96 6.25 -31.96
CA GLU A 308 5.81 6.53 -30.81
C GLU A 308 5.65 5.54 -29.65
N MET A 309 4.52 4.84 -29.58
CA MET A 309 4.16 4.03 -28.42
C MET A 309 5.11 2.85 -28.34
N ARG A 310 5.51 2.52 -27.13
CA ARG A 310 6.37 1.38 -26.84
C ARG A 310 5.62 0.40 -25.96
N CYS A 311 5.82 -0.88 -26.25
CA CYS A 311 5.19 -1.96 -25.50
C CYS A 311 6.28 -2.85 -24.90
N ALA A 312 5.99 -3.38 -23.72
CA ALA A 312 6.80 -4.35 -23.00
C ALA A 312 5.88 -5.31 -22.23
N ALA A 313 6.46 -6.25 -21.50
CA ALA A 313 5.74 -7.06 -20.52
C ALA A 313 6.61 -7.25 -19.28
N ILE A 314 5.99 -7.30 -18.11
CA ILE A 314 6.64 -7.60 -16.84
C ILE A 314 6.18 -8.96 -16.32
N GLN A 315 7.10 -9.72 -15.73
CA GLN A 315 6.79 -10.97 -15.05
C GLN A 315 6.57 -10.70 -13.57
N VAL A 316 5.37 -11.01 -13.07
CA VAL A 316 5.01 -10.87 -11.65
C VAL A 316 4.52 -12.21 -11.10
N PRO A 317 4.71 -12.51 -9.81
CA PRO A 317 4.13 -13.71 -9.21
C PRO A 317 2.60 -13.62 -9.19
N VAL A 318 1.96 -14.77 -9.34
CA VAL A 318 0.51 -14.89 -9.12
C VAL A 318 0.20 -14.58 -7.66
N ASP A 319 0.88 -15.25 -6.74
CA ASP A 319 0.80 -14.98 -5.30
C ASP A 319 2.00 -14.14 -4.83
N TRP A 320 1.74 -12.92 -4.34
CA TRP A 320 2.77 -12.05 -3.79
C TRP A 320 3.35 -12.52 -2.45
N THR A 321 2.72 -13.49 -1.78
CA THR A 321 3.28 -14.18 -0.60
C THR A 321 4.27 -15.29 -0.98
N GLU A 322 4.27 -15.72 -2.25
CA GLU A 322 5.23 -16.67 -2.82
C GLU A 322 5.95 -16.10 -4.06
N PRO A 323 6.90 -15.14 -3.91
CA PRO A 323 7.50 -14.42 -5.04
C PRO A 323 8.30 -15.30 -6.04
N SER A 324 8.72 -16.49 -5.62
CA SER A 324 9.39 -17.49 -6.47
C SER A 324 8.44 -18.46 -7.15
N GLY A 325 7.14 -18.39 -6.86
CA GLY A 325 6.11 -19.28 -7.41
C GLY A 325 5.77 -18.99 -8.87
N ARG A 326 4.58 -19.42 -9.30
CA ARG A 326 4.10 -19.23 -10.67
C ARG A 326 4.04 -17.74 -11.00
N LYS A 327 4.44 -17.40 -12.23
CA LYS A 327 4.43 -16.03 -12.74
C LYS A 327 3.47 -15.86 -13.90
N ILE A 328 2.98 -14.64 -14.06
CA ILE A 328 2.19 -14.18 -15.20
C ILE A 328 2.89 -12.99 -15.85
N ALA A 329 2.68 -12.85 -17.16
CA ALA A 329 3.13 -11.70 -17.93
C ALA A 329 2.04 -10.63 -17.92
N LEU A 330 2.35 -9.42 -17.46
CA LEU A 330 1.47 -8.26 -17.57
C LEU A 330 1.95 -7.35 -18.69
N PRO A 331 1.14 -7.14 -19.75
CA PRO A 331 1.43 -6.19 -20.81
C PRO A 331 1.56 -4.75 -20.29
N LEU A 332 2.56 -4.04 -20.80
CA LEU A 332 2.83 -2.63 -20.51
C LEU A 332 2.81 -1.82 -21.80
N GLY A 333 2.29 -0.59 -21.70
CA GLY A 333 2.32 0.41 -22.75
C GLY A 333 2.95 1.69 -22.23
N MET A 334 3.75 2.34 -23.06
CA MET A 334 4.38 3.62 -22.75
C MET A 334 4.24 4.57 -23.94
N LEU A 335 3.72 5.76 -23.67
CA LEU A 335 3.88 6.91 -24.53
C LEU A 335 5.12 7.69 -24.04
N PRO A 336 6.24 7.65 -24.77
CA PRO A 336 7.47 8.26 -24.30
C PRO A 336 7.35 9.78 -24.24
N ALA A 337 8.15 10.37 -23.36
CA ALA A 337 8.34 11.81 -23.30
C ALA A 337 8.85 12.33 -24.66
N THR A 338 8.27 13.42 -25.15
CA THR A 338 8.54 14.01 -26.47
C THR A 338 9.43 15.25 -26.40
N GLY A 339 9.60 15.83 -25.22
CA GLY A 339 10.21 17.14 -25.06
C GLY A 339 11.74 17.15 -25.18
N THR A 340 12.27 18.30 -25.61
CA THR A 340 13.66 18.71 -25.39
C THR A 340 13.90 19.18 -23.94
N GLU A 341 12.82 19.36 -23.17
CA GLU A 341 12.85 19.74 -21.76
C GLU A 341 13.29 18.58 -20.87
N ARG A 342 13.85 18.91 -19.69
CA ARG A 342 14.31 17.89 -18.73
C ARG A 342 13.14 17.06 -18.21
N ARG A 343 13.13 15.76 -18.54
CA ARG A 343 12.21 14.75 -18.04
C ARG A 343 12.12 14.80 -16.51
N ILE A 344 10.88 14.78 -15.99
CA ILE A 344 10.58 14.78 -14.55
C ILE A 344 10.49 13.35 -14.00
N GLY A 345 9.87 12.43 -14.74
CA GLY A 345 9.64 11.06 -14.27
C GLY A 345 8.60 10.34 -15.12
N THR A 346 7.91 9.38 -14.51
CA THR A 346 6.80 8.63 -15.11
C THR A 346 5.46 9.01 -14.49
N VAL A 347 4.45 9.21 -15.33
CA VAL A 347 3.04 9.20 -14.94
C VAL A 347 2.48 7.83 -15.24
N PHE A 348 2.10 7.11 -14.20
CA PHE A 348 1.49 5.80 -14.28
C PHE A 348 -0.04 5.93 -14.29
N SER A 349 -0.65 5.64 -15.43
CA SER A 349 -2.10 5.66 -15.59
C SER A 349 -2.66 4.31 -15.15
N ILE A 350 -3.49 4.28 -14.11
CA ILE A 350 -4.17 3.07 -13.64
C ILE A 350 -5.56 3.05 -14.29
N PRO A 351 -5.87 2.03 -15.13
CA PRO A 351 -7.13 1.98 -15.84
C PRO A 351 -8.31 1.75 -14.88
N GLY A 352 -9.49 2.16 -15.36
CA GLY A 352 -10.77 1.85 -14.73
C GLY A 352 -11.25 0.44 -15.04
N GLY A 353 -12.57 0.26 -14.96
CA GLY A 353 -13.19 -1.06 -15.02
C GLY A 353 -13.82 -1.42 -13.67
N PRO A 354 -13.55 -2.59 -13.06
CA PRO A 354 -12.37 -3.43 -13.23
C PRO A 354 -12.34 -4.15 -14.57
N GLY A 355 -11.15 -4.60 -14.96
CA GLY A 355 -10.94 -5.47 -16.12
C GLY A 355 -10.64 -4.80 -17.44
N HIS A 356 -10.48 -3.47 -17.47
CA HIS A 356 -9.99 -2.77 -18.65
C HIS A 356 -8.46 -2.77 -18.72
N SER A 357 -7.94 -2.68 -19.95
CA SER A 357 -6.52 -2.58 -20.22
C SER A 357 -6.11 -1.12 -20.39
N GLY A 358 -5.22 -0.63 -19.53
CA GLY A 358 -4.68 0.70 -19.64
C GLY A 358 -3.76 0.90 -20.85
N VAL A 359 -3.23 -0.20 -21.42
CA VAL A 359 -2.53 -0.16 -22.72
C VAL A 359 -3.48 0.28 -23.83
N LYS A 360 -4.73 -0.22 -23.83
CA LYS A 360 -5.77 0.20 -24.78
C LYS A 360 -6.21 1.64 -24.53
N ASP A 361 -6.30 2.06 -23.26
CA ASP A 361 -6.64 3.44 -22.90
C ASP A 361 -5.58 4.43 -23.41
N LEU A 362 -4.29 4.10 -23.28
CA LEU A 362 -3.20 4.91 -23.85
C LEU A 362 -3.28 5.02 -25.37
N LYS A 363 -3.56 3.91 -26.06
CA LYS A 363 -3.75 3.90 -27.52
C LYS A 363 -4.91 4.82 -27.92
N LYS A 364 -6.07 4.67 -27.27
CA LYS A 364 -7.30 5.42 -27.59
C LYS A 364 -7.17 6.91 -27.26
N SER A 365 -6.45 7.25 -26.20
CA SER A 365 -6.45 8.60 -25.61
C SER A 365 -5.09 9.32 -25.75
N ALA A 366 -4.23 8.85 -26.66
CA ALA A 366 -2.86 9.35 -26.82
C ALA A 366 -2.78 10.89 -27.00
N GLY A 367 -3.75 11.47 -27.70
CA GLY A 367 -3.86 12.91 -27.91
C GLY A 367 -3.99 13.71 -26.60
N GLY A 368 -4.75 13.20 -25.62
CA GLY A 368 -4.93 13.86 -24.32
C GLY A 368 -3.65 13.90 -23.47
N PHE A 369 -2.64 13.09 -23.81
CA PHE A 369 -1.36 13.06 -23.11
C PHE A 369 -0.27 13.92 -23.77
N MET A 370 -0.50 14.51 -24.94
CA MET A 370 0.54 15.22 -25.72
C MET A 370 1.28 16.27 -24.89
N ASP A 371 0.55 17.07 -24.12
CA ASP A 371 1.11 18.12 -23.28
C ASP A 371 1.90 17.58 -22.08
N LEU A 372 1.37 16.56 -21.43
CA LEU A 372 2.01 15.90 -20.29
C LEU A 372 3.32 15.22 -20.72
N ARG A 373 3.33 14.64 -21.92
CA ARG A 373 4.48 13.98 -22.53
C ARG A 373 5.64 14.90 -22.83
N ARG A 374 5.49 16.22 -22.77
CA ARG A 374 6.68 17.11 -22.81
C ARG A 374 7.65 16.83 -21.67
N ARG A 375 7.18 16.31 -20.53
CA ARG A 375 7.97 16.16 -19.30
C ARG A 375 7.93 14.77 -18.67
N PHE A 376 7.00 13.92 -19.09
CA PHE A 376 6.80 12.60 -18.50
C PHE A 376 6.75 11.52 -19.58
N ASP A 377 7.27 10.35 -19.25
CA ASP A 377 6.75 9.13 -19.88
C ASP A 377 5.37 8.85 -19.29
N VAL A 378 4.40 8.50 -20.12
CA VAL A 378 3.09 8.04 -19.65
C VAL A 378 3.04 6.54 -19.83
N VAL A 379 3.05 5.82 -18.71
CA VAL A 379 3.06 4.35 -18.68
C VAL A 379 1.73 3.84 -18.15
N SER A 380 1.26 2.73 -18.69
CA SER A 380 0.13 1.98 -18.17
C SER A 380 0.32 0.49 -18.42
N PHE A 381 -0.60 -0.31 -17.92
CA PHE A 381 -0.55 -1.75 -17.96
C PHE A 381 -1.93 -2.36 -18.19
N ALA A 382 -1.96 -3.62 -18.62
CA ALA A 382 -3.12 -4.47 -18.49
C ALA A 382 -3.00 -5.16 -17.12
N PRO A 383 -3.76 -4.74 -16.09
CA PRO A 383 -3.63 -5.36 -14.77
C PRO A 383 -4.06 -6.82 -14.81
N ARG A 384 -3.64 -7.60 -13.80
CA ARG A 384 -3.95 -9.04 -13.72
C ARG A 384 -5.44 -9.37 -13.85
N ASN A 385 -6.33 -8.45 -13.49
CA ASN A 385 -7.78 -8.62 -13.62
C ASN A 385 -8.36 -8.22 -14.99
N THR A 386 -7.54 -7.90 -15.99
CA THR A 386 -7.97 -7.59 -17.36
C THR A 386 -8.70 -8.79 -17.98
N PHE A 387 -9.89 -8.58 -18.54
CA PHE A 387 -10.71 -9.68 -19.07
C PHE A 387 -10.06 -10.43 -20.21
N ASP A 388 -9.41 -9.72 -21.14
CA ASP A 388 -8.76 -10.33 -22.29
C ASP A 388 -7.24 -10.52 -22.10
N LEU A 389 -6.77 -10.68 -20.86
CA LEU A 389 -5.35 -10.95 -20.56
C LEU A 389 -4.88 -12.32 -21.10
N GLY A 390 -5.81 -13.26 -21.31
CA GLY A 390 -5.52 -14.61 -21.82
C GLY A 390 -5.11 -15.64 -20.78
N VAL A 391 -5.09 -15.28 -19.48
CA VAL A 391 -4.85 -16.25 -18.38
C VAL A 391 -6.10 -17.08 -18.10
N LEU A 392 -7.27 -16.44 -18.11
CA LEU A 392 -8.56 -17.10 -17.95
C LEU A 392 -9.27 -17.19 -19.30
N SER A 393 -10.00 -18.29 -19.52
CA SER A 393 -10.74 -18.50 -20.76
C SER A 393 -11.99 -17.62 -20.83
N ALA A 394 -12.44 -17.31 -22.06
CA ALA A 394 -13.72 -16.63 -22.28
C ALA A 394 -14.91 -17.38 -21.63
N GLN A 395 -14.86 -18.71 -21.59
CA GLN A 395 -15.89 -19.53 -20.93
C GLN A 395 -15.91 -19.34 -19.39
N CYS A 396 -14.75 -19.10 -18.77
CA CYS A 396 -14.70 -18.69 -17.38
C CYS A 396 -15.36 -17.31 -17.22
N LEU A 397 -14.94 -16.33 -18.02
CA LEU A 397 -15.38 -14.94 -17.89
C LEU A 397 -16.80 -14.67 -18.40
N ALA A 398 -17.45 -15.66 -19.01
CA ALA A 398 -18.82 -15.58 -19.45
C ALA A 398 -19.75 -15.08 -18.34
N SER A 399 -20.71 -14.25 -18.73
CA SER A 399 -21.73 -13.68 -17.85
C SER A 399 -22.44 -14.75 -17.01
N GLY A 400 -22.72 -14.41 -15.76
CA GLY A 400 -23.42 -15.23 -14.77
C GLY A 400 -24.94 -14.99 -14.79
N PRO A 401 -25.65 -15.29 -13.68
CA PRO A 401 -27.10 -15.11 -13.60
C PRO A 401 -27.49 -13.64 -13.75
N TRP A 402 -28.73 -13.36 -14.18
CA TRP A 402 -29.30 -12.03 -14.06
C TRP A 402 -29.39 -11.62 -12.60
N ILE A 403 -28.92 -10.41 -12.30
CA ILE A 403 -29.07 -9.84 -10.97
C ILE A 403 -30.50 -9.32 -10.83
N PHE A 404 -31.11 -9.61 -9.69
CA PHE A 404 -32.43 -9.13 -9.30
C PHE A 404 -32.38 -8.71 -7.83
N LEU A 405 -33.44 -8.06 -7.33
CA LEU A 405 -33.58 -7.71 -5.92
C LEU A 405 -34.27 -8.85 -5.16
N PRO A 406 -33.60 -9.60 -4.28
CA PRO A 406 -34.27 -10.65 -3.51
C PRO A 406 -35.33 -10.08 -2.56
N ASP A 407 -36.51 -10.68 -2.52
CA ASP A 407 -37.59 -10.26 -1.61
C ASP A 407 -37.57 -11.01 -0.27
N ASP A 408 -36.91 -12.16 -0.23
CA ASP A 408 -36.75 -12.98 0.96
C ASP A 408 -35.36 -13.66 1.00
N ARG A 409 -35.11 -14.37 2.11
CA ARG A 409 -33.85 -15.10 2.31
C ARG A 409 -33.67 -16.28 1.36
N VAL A 410 -34.76 -16.87 0.88
CA VAL A 410 -34.71 -18.01 -0.04
C VAL A 410 -34.21 -17.54 -1.40
N GLN A 411 -34.77 -16.46 -1.92
CA GLN A 411 -34.31 -15.80 -3.14
C GLN A 411 -32.87 -15.30 -3.01
N HIS A 412 -32.51 -14.72 -1.85
CA HIS A 412 -31.14 -14.26 -1.61
C HIS A 412 -30.15 -15.44 -1.60
N ALA A 413 -30.50 -16.56 -0.97
CA ALA A 413 -29.69 -17.78 -1.00
C ALA A 413 -29.61 -18.39 -2.41
N ALA A 414 -30.69 -18.35 -3.19
CA ALA A 414 -30.70 -18.82 -4.58
C ALA A 414 -29.77 -17.97 -5.46
N LEU A 415 -29.79 -16.64 -5.31
CA LEU A 415 -28.85 -15.74 -5.99
C LEU A 415 -27.40 -16.02 -5.54
N ALA A 416 -27.18 -16.24 -4.23
CA ALA A 416 -25.88 -16.59 -3.69
C ALA A 416 -25.31 -17.86 -4.35
N GLU A 417 -26.15 -18.89 -4.50
CA GLU A 417 -25.75 -20.14 -5.13
C GLU A 417 -25.48 -19.97 -6.63
N ALA A 418 -26.30 -19.21 -7.35
CA ALA A 418 -26.11 -18.95 -8.77
C ALA A 418 -24.83 -18.13 -9.07
N ASN A 419 -24.54 -17.12 -8.24
CA ASN A 419 -23.28 -16.37 -8.31
C ASN A 419 -22.09 -17.28 -8.02
N ARG A 420 -22.18 -18.10 -6.95
CA ARG A 420 -21.15 -19.06 -6.58
C ARG A 420 -20.87 -20.07 -7.69
N ALA A 421 -21.91 -20.63 -8.31
CA ALA A 421 -21.77 -21.58 -9.40
C ALA A 421 -21.01 -20.96 -10.59
N SER A 422 -21.29 -19.69 -10.91
CA SER A 422 -20.58 -18.95 -11.96
C SER A 422 -19.12 -18.69 -11.60
N ALA A 423 -18.85 -18.27 -10.36
CA ALA A 423 -17.49 -18.06 -9.84
C ALA A 423 -16.66 -19.36 -9.83
N GLN A 424 -17.28 -20.48 -9.46
CA GLN A 424 -16.63 -21.79 -9.40
C GLN A 424 -16.15 -22.28 -10.77
N ARG A 425 -16.76 -21.83 -11.88
CA ARG A 425 -16.22 -22.14 -13.22
C ARG A 425 -14.80 -21.59 -13.38
N CYS A 426 -14.59 -20.33 -13.00
CA CYS A 426 -13.27 -19.70 -13.06
C CYS A 426 -12.31 -20.27 -12.03
N ARG A 427 -12.76 -20.49 -10.79
CA ARG A 427 -11.93 -21.10 -9.75
C ARG A 427 -11.46 -22.51 -10.10
N LYS A 428 -12.29 -23.31 -10.79
CA LYS A 428 -11.88 -24.64 -11.27
C LYS A 428 -10.89 -24.55 -12.44
N ALA A 429 -11.01 -23.54 -13.29
CA ALA A 429 -10.10 -23.33 -14.41
C ALA A 429 -8.70 -22.95 -13.95
N ASP A 430 -8.59 -22.07 -12.95
CA ASP A 430 -7.31 -21.67 -12.36
C ASP A 430 -7.48 -21.25 -10.88
N PRO A 431 -7.40 -22.19 -9.91
CA PRO A 431 -7.70 -21.90 -8.51
C PRO A 431 -6.67 -20.97 -7.85
N GLU A 432 -5.42 -21.04 -8.30
CA GLU A 432 -4.34 -20.18 -7.81
C GLU A 432 -4.60 -18.75 -8.29
N PHE A 433 -4.73 -18.54 -9.60
CA PHE A 433 -4.92 -17.19 -10.14
C PHE A 433 -6.21 -16.52 -9.65
N PHE A 434 -7.31 -17.29 -9.54
CA PHE A 434 -8.60 -16.80 -9.06
C PHE A 434 -8.52 -16.16 -7.66
N GLY A 435 -7.61 -16.61 -6.80
CA GLY A 435 -7.44 -16.11 -5.43
C GLY A 435 -6.71 -14.77 -5.32
N HIS A 436 -6.05 -14.30 -6.38
CA HIS A 436 -5.10 -13.17 -6.32
C HIS A 436 -5.42 -12.05 -7.31
N LEU A 437 -6.70 -11.81 -7.58
CA LEU A 437 -7.17 -10.76 -8.49
C LEU A 437 -7.57 -9.46 -7.80
N ASP A 438 -7.42 -9.38 -6.48
CA ASP A 438 -7.77 -8.21 -5.68
C ASP A 438 -6.87 -6.99 -5.97
N SER A 439 -7.35 -5.81 -5.57
CA SER A 439 -6.64 -4.56 -5.84
C SER A 439 -5.36 -4.37 -5.01
N ALA A 440 -5.16 -5.10 -3.91
CA ALA A 440 -3.87 -5.09 -3.20
C ALA A 440 -2.80 -5.90 -3.95
N SER A 441 -3.20 -6.96 -4.65
CA SER A 441 -2.34 -7.68 -5.60
C SER A 441 -1.99 -6.81 -6.81
N VAL A 442 -2.97 -6.08 -7.36
CA VAL A 442 -2.73 -5.09 -8.44
C VAL A 442 -1.78 -3.98 -7.98
N ALA A 443 -1.91 -3.46 -6.76
CA ALA A 443 -1.01 -2.44 -6.23
C ALA A 443 0.45 -2.95 -6.14
N ARG A 444 0.67 -4.21 -5.80
CA ARG A 444 2.01 -4.82 -5.80
C ARG A 444 2.56 -5.01 -7.22
N ASP A 445 1.71 -5.28 -8.21
CA ASP A 445 2.12 -5.28 -9.63
C ASP A 445 2.62 -3.90 -10.06
N VAL A 446 1.91 -2.84 -9.67
CA VAL A 446 2.31 -1.46 -9.95
C VAL A 446 3.66 -1.14 -9.31
N GLU A 447 3.92 -1.62 -8.09
CA GLU A 447 5.23 -1.46 -7.44
C GLU A 447 6.34 -2.20 -8.17
N ALA A 448 6.07 -3.41 -8.66
CA ALA A 448 7.02 -4.14 -9.50
C ALA A 448 7.35 -3.37 -10.79
N VAL A 449 6.34 -2.74 -11.39
CA VAL A 449 6.54 -1.89 -12.57
C VAL A 449 7.37 -0.64 -12.22
N ARG A 450 7.11 0.04 -11.10
CA ARG A 450 7.94 1.16 -10.64
C ARG A 450 9.42 0.76 -10.56
N VAL A 451 9.70 -0.37 -9.89
CA VAL A 451 11.06 -0.88 -9.74
C VAL A 451 11.68 -1.20 -11.09
N ALA A 452 10.94 -1.85 -12.00
CA ALA A 452 11.42 -2.21 -13.33
C ALA A 452 11.66 -0.99 -14.24
N LEU A 453 10.91 0.09 -14.05
CA LEU A 453 11.12 1.37 -14.72
C LEU A 453 12.35 2.13 -14.19
N GLY A 454 12.88 1.76 -13.02
CA GLY A 454 13.97 2.48 -12.36
C GLY A 454 13.54 3.81 -11.73
N GLU A 455 12.25 4.00 -11.50
CA GLU A 455 11.68 5.23 -10.91
C GLU A 455 11.73 5.20 -9.39
N GLU A 456 12.21 6.24 -8.72
CA GLU A 456 12.17 6.29 -7.25
C GLU A 456 10.73 6.43 -6.73
N LYS A 457 9.93 7.25 -7.42
CA LYS A 457 8.52 7.52 -7.13
C LYS A 457 7.72 7.64 -8.42
N LEU A 458 6.46 7.23 -8.40
CA LEU A 458 5.54 7.42 -9.53
C LEU A 458 4.60 8.60 -9.29
N SER A 459 4.18 9.24 -10.38
CA SER A 459 3.00 10.09 -10.37
C SER A 459 1.82 9.29 -10.95
N PHE A 460 0.61 9.44 -10.43
CA PHE A 460 -0.52 8.60 -10.81
C PHE A 460 -1.67 9.39 -11.41
N ILE A 461 -2.32 8.79 -12.41
CA ILE A 461 -3.69 9.12 -12.80
C ILE A 461 -4.51 7.84 -12.64
N ALA A 462 -5.40 7.82 -11.65
CA ALA A 462 -6.26 6.68 -11.36
C ALA A 462 -7.69 7.04 -11.76
N THR A 463 -8.23 6.33 -12.74
CA THR A 463 -9.56 6.65 -13.29
C THR A 463 -10.59 5.62 -12.83
N SER A 464 -11.78 6.06 -12.41
CA SER A 464 -12.88 5.16 -12.08
C SER A 464 -12.50 4.12 -11.01
N TYR A 465 -12.80 2.84 -11.24
CA TYR A 465 -12.33 1.74 -10.41
C TYR A 465 -10.82 1.72 -10.16
N GLY A 466 -10.00 2.29 -11.06
CA GLY A 466 -8.54 2.42 -10.86
C GLY A 466 -8.16 3.14 -9.57
N GLY A 467 -9.09 3.92 -8.99
CA GLY A 467 -8.96 4.48 -7.64
C GLY A 467 -8.78 3.44 -6.53
N VAL A 468 -9.37 2.25 -6.67
CA VAL A 468 -9.30 1.18 -5.66
C VAL A 468 -7.88 0.60 -5.53
N PRO A 469 -7.21 0.14 -6.60
CA PRO A 469 -5.80 -0.22 -6.52
C PRO A 469 -4.88 0.97 -6.25
N ALA A 470 -5.25 2.21 -6.61
CA ALA A 470 -4.49 3.39 -6.21
C ALA A 470 -4.52 3.63 -4.69
N VAL A 471 -5.67 3.45 -4.05
CA VAL A 471 -5.83 3.49 -2.58
C VAL A 471 -5.05 2.34 -1.91
N ALA A 472 -5.08 1.14 -2.49
CA ALA A 472 -4.23 0.05 -2.02
C ALA A 472 -2.74 0.38 -2.13
N TYR A 473 -2.30 0.98 -3.26
CA TYR A 473 -0.92 1.43 -3.45
C TYR A 473 -0.54 2.51 -2.43
N ALA A 474 -1.41 3.49 -2.16
CA ALA A 474 -1.18 4.53 -1.16
C ALA A 474 -1.03 3.98 0.26
N ARG A 475 -1.72 2.88 0.61
CA ARG A 475 -1.56 2.22 1.92
C ARG A 475 -0.27 1.40 2.00
N LEU A 476 0.04 0.63 0.95
CA LEU A 476 1.17 -0.29 0.95
C LEU A 476 2.51 0.41 0.70
N PHE A 477 2.52 1.46 -0.12
CA PHE A 477 3.73 2.13 -0.61
C PHE A 477 3.63 3.67 -0.56
N PRO A 478 3.23 4.29 0.57
CA PRO A 478 2.97 5.74 0.63
C PRO A 478 4.20 6.59 0.23
N SER A 479 5.40 6.16 0.62
CA SER A 479 6.66 6.85 0.32
C SER A 479 7.09 6.79 -1.15
N ARG A 480 6.41 5.97 -1.98
CA ARG A 480 6.69 5.79 -3.41
C ARG A 480 5.79 6.64 -4.32
N ILE A 481 4.93 7.48 -3.73
CA ILE A 481 4.05 8.39 -4.46
C ILE A 481 4.71 9.77 -4.56
N ARG A 482 4.83 10.30 -5.78
CA ARG A 482 5.21 11.70 -6.04
C ARG A 482 3.96 12.59 -6.11
N ALA A 483 2.96 12.16 -6.85
CA ALA A 483 1.69 12.86 -7.06
C ALA A 483 0.60 11.84 -7.37
N MET A 484 -0.65 12.12 -7.01
CA MET A 484 -1.76 11.20 -7.27
C MET A 484 -3.03 11.97 -7.64
N VAL A 485 -3.57 11.63 -8.81
CA VAL A 485 -4.82 12.16 -9.34
C VAL A 485 -5.88 11.06 -9.28
N MET A 486 -7.03 11.39 -8.70
CA MET A 486 -8.21 10.53 -8.61
C MET A 486 -9.29 11.13 -9.52
N ASP A 487 -9.51 10.54 -10.70
CA ASP A 487 -10.43 11.04 -11.72
C ASP A 487 -11.69 10.17 -11.79
N GLY A 488 -12.79 10.68 -11.25
CA GLY A 488 -14.04 9.93 -11.07
C GLY A 488 -13.85 8.65 -10.27
N ALA A 489 -12.91 8.66 -9.33
CA ALA A 489 -12.43 7.46 -8.65
C ALA A 489 -13.45 6.87 -7.67
N VAL A 490 -13.53 5.54 -7.63
CA VAL A 490 -14.31 4.83 -6.61
C VAL A 490 -13.67 5.02 -5.24
N ASN A 491 -14.46 5.45 -4.26
CA ASN A 491 -14.01 5.65 -2.89
C ASN A 491 -14.20 4.39 -2.04
N GLN A 492 -13.18 3.52 -2.02
CA GLN A 492 -13.17 2.27 -1.22
C GLN A 492 -13.07 2.52 0.30
N LEU A 493 -12.87 3.76 0.74
CA LEU A 493 -12.75 4.07 2.18
C LEU A 493 -14.12 4.18 2.86
N LEU A 494 -15.19 4.43 2.09
CA LEU A 494 -16.54 4.55 2.61
C LEU A 494 -17.12 3.18 2.96
N ASP A 495 -17.91 3.16 4.04
CA ASP A 495 -18.81 2.04 4.23
C ASP A 495 -19.98 2.10 3.23
N ARG A 496 -20.73 0.99 3.15
CA ARG A 496 -21.86 0.89 2.22
C ARG A 496 -22.93 1.96 2.47
N ALA A 497 -23.15 2.33 3.74
CA ALA A 497 -24.17 3.31 4.09
C ALA A 497 -23.76 4.73 3.70
N ASP A 498 -22.50 5.09 3.88
CA ASP A 498 -21.95 6.36 3.47
C ASP A 498 -21.83 6.47 1.95
N ASN A 499 -21.44 5.38 1.27
CA ASN A 499 -21.47 5.33 -0.18
C ASN A 499 -22.89 5.53 -0.72
N ASP A 500 -23.90 4.87 -0.13
CA ASP A 500 -25.30 5.08 -0.51
C ASP A 500 -25.75 6.54 -0.29
N ARG A 501 -25.41 7.13 0.87
CA ARG A 501 -25.74 8.54 1.20
C ARG A 501 -25.10 9.52 0.23
N MET A 502 -23.98 9.15 -0.38
CA MET A 502 -23.25 9.97 -1.33
C MET A 502 -23.72 9.77 -2.78
N SER A 503 -23.90 8.52 -3.20
CA SER A 503 -24.20 8.15 -4.59
C SER A 503 -25.67 8.39 -4.95
N TYR A 504 -26.63 7.93 -4.13
CA TYR A 504 -28.06 8.01 -4.46
C TYR A 504 -28.57 9.42 -4.74
N PRO A 505 -28.31 10.45 -3.90
CA PRO A 505 -28.78 11.80 -4.20
C PRO A 505 -28.21 12.35 -5.50
N THR A 506 -27.05 11.84 -5.91
CA THR A 506 -26.37 12.28 -7.11
C THR A 506 -27.01 11.72 -8.36
N VAL A 507 -27.33 10.42 -8.39
CA VAL A 507 -28.10 9.78 -9.46
C VAL A 507 -29.52 10.37 -9.55
N GLU A 508 -30.17 10.62 -8.41
CA GLU A 508 -31.49 11.24 -8.36
C GLU A 508 -31.51 12.62 -9.03
N ARG A 509 -30.51 13.47 -8.74
CA ARG A 509 -30.36 14.78 -9.41
C ARG A 509 -30.09 14.64 -10.90
N GLN A 510 -29.33 13.63 -11.33
CA GLN A 510 -29.10 13.39 -12.75
C GLN A 510 -30.36 12.98 -13.50
N PHE A 511 -31.20 12.15 -12.90
CA PHE A 511 -32.50 11.86 -13.46
C PHE A 511 -33.35 13.13 -13.60
N GLY A 512 -33.34 14.02 -12.61
CA GLY A 512 -34.01 15.31 -12.70
C GLY A 512 -33.50 16.17 -13.87
N ARG A 513 -32.19 16.15 -14.15
CA ARG A 513 -31.60 16.85 -15.31
C ARG A 513 -32.04 16.24 -16.64
N PHE A 514 -32.05 14.91 -16.74
CA PHE A 514 -32.58 14.20 -17.91
C PHE A 514 -34.05 14.55 -18.16
N ALA A 515 -34.89 14.50 -17.12
CA ALA A 515 -36.31 14.83 -17.23
C ALA A 515 -36.54 16.28 -17.68
N ALA A 516 -35.78 17.23 -17.11
CA ALA A 516 -35.85 18.64 -17.49
C ALA A 516 -35.38 18.86 -18.93
N TRP A 517 -34.25 18.26 -19.34
CA TRP A 517 -33.76 18.32 -20.70
C TRP A 517 -34.79 17.76 -21.69
N CYS A 518 -35.36 16.60 -21.40
CA CYS A 518 -36.31 15.96 -22.29
C CYS A 518 -37.60 16.78 -22.45
N GLY A 519 -38.13 17.33 -21.35
CA GLY A 519 -39.31 18.20 -21.40
C GLY A 519 -39.08 19.45 -22.28
N ALA A 520 -37.86 19.98 -22.32
CA ALA A 520 -37.51 21.18 -23.07
C ALA A 520 -37.01 20.92 -24.51
N THR A 521 -36.58 19.71 -24.84
CA THR A 521 -35.87 19.42 -26.10
C THR A 521 -36.77 18.67 -27.09
N THR A 522 -36.94 19.22 -28.30
CA THR A 522 -37.83 18.68 -29.34
C THR A 522 -37.39 17.34 -29.92
N SER A 523 -36.10 16.99 -29.82
CA SER A 523 -35.59 15.67 -30.21
C SER A 523 -35.93 14.58 -29.18
N CYS A 524 -36.47 14.94 -28.01
CA CYS A 524 -36.87 13.95 -27.03
C CYS A 524 -38.22 13.32 -27.40
N ALA A 525 -38.30 11.99 -27.34
CA ALA A 525 -39.54 11.25 -27.63
C ALA A 525 -40.69 11.52 -26.64
N LEU A 526 -40.37 12.11 -25.48
CA LEU A 526 -41.33 12.49 -24.43
C LEU A 526 -41.40 14.02 -24.26
N HIS A 527 -41.06 14.77 -25.31
CA HIS A 527 -41.07 16.23 -25.29
C HIS A 527 -42.45 16.78 -24.92
N GLY A 528 -42.48 17.76 -24.02
CA GLY A 528 -43.73 18.35 -23.51
C GLY A 528 -44.49 17.50 -22.49
N GLU A 529 -43.99 16.31 -22.11
CA GLU A 529 -44.61 15.44 -21.12
C GLU A 529 -43.94 15.51 -19.73
N ASP A 530 -44.64 15.04 -18.69
CA ASP A 530 -44.03 14.81 -17.37
C ASP A 530 -43.27 13.48 -17.36
N VAL A 531 -42.02 13.53 -17.84
CA VAL A 531 -41.09 12.40 -17.89
C VAL A 531 -40.92 11.74 -16.52
N GLY A 532 -40.93 12.53 -15.44
CA GLY A 532 -40.81 12.01 -14.08
C GLY A 532 -42.02 11.16 -13.68
N ALA A 533 -43.24 11.62 -13.99
CA ALA A 533 -44.45 10.86 -13.72
C ALA A 533 -44.55 9.61 -14.59
N ILE A 534 -44.16 9.68 -15.87
CA ILE A 534 -44.10 8.52 -16.76
C ILE A 534 -43.15 7.47 -16.21
N TRP A 535 -41.92 7.88 -15.87
CA TRP A 535 -40.91 6.99 -15.29
C TRP A 535 -41.40 6.30 -14.02
N ARG A 536 -41.94 7.06 -13.05
CA ARG A 536 -42.45 6.47 -11.80
C ARG A 536 -43.60 5.49 -12.02
N ARG A 537 -44.53 5.80 -12.93
CA ARG A 537 -45.62 4.87 -13.28
C ARG A 537 -45.07 3.61 -13.94
N LEU A 538 -44.15 3.77 -14.88
CA LEU A 538 -43.50 2.65 -15.57
C LEU A 538 -42.77 1.73 -14.59
N VAL A 539 -41.86 2.26 -13.76
CA VAL A 539 -41.08 1.47 -12.80
C VAL A 539 -41.99 0.76 -11.78
N THR A 540 -42.97 1.47 -11.20
CA THR A 540 -43.90 0.87 -10.24
C THR A 540 -44.81 -0.19 -10.88
N GLY A 541 -45.24 0.05 -12.12
CA GLY A 541 -46.03 -0.90 -12.89
C GLY A 541 -45.22 -2.16 -13.22
N ALA A 542 -43.98 -1.99 -13.68
CA ALA A 542 -43.05 -3.06 -14.04
C ALA A 542 -42.67 -3.96 -12.84
N ASP A 543 -42.61 -3.41 -11.62
CA ASP A 543 -42.42 -4.23 -10.41
C ASP A 543 -43.62 -5.14 -10.10
N ARG A 544 -44.82 -4.83 -10.61
CA ARG A 544 -46.03 -5.65 -10.44
C ARG A 544 -46.30 -6.57 -11.65
N SER A 545 -46.07 -6.06 -12.85
CA SER A 545 -46.27 -6.74 -14.12
C SER A 545 -45.08 -6.40 -15.01
N PRO A 546 -44.03 -7.25 -15.03
CA PRO A 546 -42.82 -7.00 -15.78
C PRO A 546 -43.10 -6.76 -17.27
N VAL A 547 -42.40 -5.78 -17.86
CA VAL A 547 -42.61 -5.35 -19.25
C VAL A 547 -41.86 -6.29 -20.20
N PRO A 548 -42.53 -6.99 -21.13
CA PRO A 548 -41.88 -7.97 -22.01
C PRO A 548 -40.93 -7.30 -23.01
N VAL A 549 -39.88 -8.01 -23.38
CA VAL A 549 -38.98 -7.69 -24.51
C VAL A 549 -39.57 -8.32 -25.77
N ARG A 550 -40.09 -7.53 -26.71
CA ARG A 550 -40.70 -8.08 -27.93
C ARG A 550 -39.65 -8.52 -28.94
N GLY A 551 -39.92 -9.63 -29.64
CA GLY A 551 -39.15 -10.06 -30.82
C GLY A 551 -37.89 -10.89 -30.54
N GLU A 552 -37.60 -11.23 -29.29
CA GLU A 552 -36.40 -11.99 -28.90
C GLU A 552 -36.79 -13.18 -27.99
N PRO A 553 -36.54 -14.44 -28.39
CA PRO A 553 -36.62 -15.60 -27.50
C PRO A 553 -35.32 -15.78 -26.69
N PRO A 554 -35.36 -16.16 -25.39
CA PRO A 554 -36.55 -16.38 -24.55
C PRO A 554 -37.24 -15.07 -24.15
N GLU A 555 -38.53 -15.16 -23.76
CA GLU A 555 -39.32 -14.03 -23.26
C GLU A 555 -38.70 -13.44 -21.98
N ALA A 556 -37.76 -12.51 -22.12
CA ALA A 556 -37.29 -11.68 -21.03
C ALA A 556 -38.34 -10.60 -20.74
N ALA A 557 -38.54 -10.27 -19.46
CA ALA A 557 -39.43 -9.18 -19.06
C ALA A 557 -38.80 -8.32 -17.97
N TYR A 558 -38.80 -7.01 -18.16
CA TYR A 558 -38.14 -6.03 -17.30
C TYR A 558 -39.01 -5.66 -16.11
N THR A 559 -38.47 -5.83 -14.91
CA THR A 559 -38.99 -5.24 -13.67
C THR A 559 -38.60 -3.77 -13.57
N GLY A 560 -39.13 -3.04 -12.58
CA GLY A 560 -38.70 -1.69 -12.30
C GLY A 560 -37.20 -1.62 -11.95
N PHE A 561 -36.67 -2.63 -11.26
CA PHE A 561 -35.22 -2.75 -11.01
C PHE A 561 -34.41 -2.85 -12.32
N ASP A 562 -34.82 -3.70 -13.25
CA ASP A 562 -34.11 -3.89 -14.52
C ASP A 562 -34.07 -2.59 -15.34
N LEU A 563 -35.17 -1.85 -15.37
CA LEU A 563 -35.25 -0.56 -16.06
C LEU A 563 -34.29 0.47 -15.47
N LYS A 564 -34.22 0.55 -14.12
CA LYS A 564 -33.31 1.47 -13.42
C LYS A 564 -31.84 1.14 -13.72
N VAL A 565 -31.46 -0.14 -13.64
CA VAL A 565 -30.09 -0.58 -13.92
C VAL A 565 -29.71 -0.33 -15.38
N ALA A 566 -30.61 -0.60 -16.32
CA ALA A 566 -30.37 -0.35 -17.74
C ALA A 566 -30.30 1.15 -18.10
N ALA A 567 -31.04 2.00 -17.39
CA ALA A 567 -31.04 3.45 -17.62
C ALA A 567 -29.78 4.16 -17.06
N ALA A 568 -29.20 3.64 -15.98
CA ALA A 568 -28.14 4.34 -15.24
C ALA A 568 -26.90 4.74 -16.09
N PRO A 569 -26.36 3.90 -16.99
CA PRO A 569 -25.24 4.29 -17.84
C PRO A 569 -25.50 5.53 -18.71
N SER A 570 -26.74 5.73 -19.16
CA SER A 570 -27.14 6.89 -19.96
C SER A 570 -27.30 8.16 -19.10
N LEU A 571 -27.53 8.03 -17.79
CA LEU A 571 -27.52 9.16 -16.87
C LEU A 571 -26.11 9.60 -16.48
N ILE A 572 -25.17 8.65 -16.39
CA ILE A 572 -23.78 8.93 -16.03
C ILE A 572 -23.04 9.65 -17.17
N SER A 573 -23.11 9.08 -18.37
CA SER A 573 -22.41 9.58 -19.56
C SER A 573 -23.35 9.64 -20.74
N PRO A 574 -24.18 10.71 -20.87
CA PRO A 574 -25.20 10.84 -21.91
C PRO A 574 -24.65 11.11 -23.32
N GLY A 575 -23.37 11.45 -23.41
CA GLY A 575 -22.73 11.93 -24.64
C GLY A 575 -22.59 13.45 -24.66
N PRO A 576 -22.07 14.02 -25.76
CA PRO A 576 -21.85 15.46 -25.89
C PRO A 576 -23.15 16.25 -25.91
N GLU A 577 -23.14 17.42 -25.29
CA GLU A 577 -24.20 18.43 -25.38
C GLU A 577 -24.07 19.24 -26.69
N PRO A 578 -25.18 19.82 -27.20
CA PRO A 578 -26.54 19.82 -26.63
C PRO A 578 -27.37 18.57 -26.98
N GLU A 579 -26.94 17.72 -27.92
CA GLU A 579 -27.76 16.64 -28.44
C GLU A 579 -27.95 15.47 -27.47
N SER A 580 -26.99 15.21 -26.57
CA SER A 580 -27.05 14.16 -25.54
C SER A 580 -27.63 12.83 -26.09
N PRO A 581 -26.96 12.19 -27.07
CA PRO A 581 -27.55 11.12 -27.88
C PRO A 581 -28.09 9.94 -27.05
N ARG A 582 -27.46 9.60 -25.91
CA ARG A 582 -27.96 8.51 -25.07
C ARG A 582 -29.19 8.89 -24.26
N TRP A 583 -29.43 10.19 -24.03
CA TRP A 583 -30.70 10.66 -23.48
C TRP A 583 -31.82 10.61 -24.52
N VAL A 584 -31.54 10.93 -25.78
CA VAL A 584 -32.51 10.75 -26.88
C VAL A 584 -32.95 9.28 -26.95
N GLN A 585 -31.98 8.37 -26.99
CA GLN A 585 -32.26 6.94 -27.00
C GLN A 585 -33.02 6.53 -25.72
N LEU A 586 -32.63 7.03 -24.54
CA LEU A 586 -33.24 6.63 -23.27
C LEU A 586 -34.71 7.03 -23.23
N ALA A 587 -35.04 8.24 -23.70
CA ALA A 587 -36.42 8.69 -23.77
C ALA A 587 -37.29 7.82 -24.68
N GLU A 588 -36.76 7.39 -25.82
CA GLU A 588 -37.46 6.46 -26.71
C GLU A 588 -37.66 5.09 -26.06
N ALA A 589 -36.66 4.58 -25.33
CA ALA A 589 -36.79 3.33 -24.58
C ALA A 589 -37.85 3.45 -23.47
N VAL A 590 -37.91 4.58 -22.75
CA VAL A 590 -38.96 4.86 -21.74
C VAL A 590 -40.34 4.90 -22.39
N ARG A 591 -40.50 5.58 -23.53
CA ARG A 591 -41.76 5.66 -24.27
C ARG A 591 -42.26 4.27 -24.67
N ARG A 592 -41.41 3.47 -25.32
CA ARG A 592 -41.76 2.09 -25.73
C ARG A 592 -42.12 1.20 -24.54
N ALA A 593 -41.35 1.28 -23.46
CA ALA A 593 -41.62 0.49 -22.27
C ALA A 593 -42.95 0.87 -21.61
N ALA A 594 -43.32 2.16 -21.62
CA ALA A 594 -44.63 2.62 -21.18
C ALA A 594 -45.79 2.10 -22.06
N GLU A 595 -45.52 1.76 -23.32
CA GLU A 595 -46.44 1.10 -24.27
C GLU A 595 -46.40 -0.44 -24.22
N GLY A 596 -45.63 -1.01 -23.29
CA GLY A 596 -45.55 -2.45 -23.07
C GLY A 596 -44.50 -3.17 -23.91
N ASP A 597 -43.40 -2.50 -24.27
CA ASP A 597 -42.24 -3.12 -24.92
C ASP A 597 -40.90 -2.62 -24.35
N ALA A 598 -40.17 -3.49 -23.66
CA ALA A 598 -38.86 -3.20 -23.06
C ALA A 598 -37.67 -3.41 -24.02
N SER A 599 -37.90 -3.69 -25.30
CA SER A 599 -36.85 -3.93 -26.31
C SER A 599 -35.77 -2.84 -26.33
N GLY A 600 -36.15 -1.56 -26.24
CA GLY A 600 -35.18 -0.45 -26.22
C GLY A 600 -34.23 -0.48 -25.02
N PHE A 601 -34.66 -1.01 -23.86
CA PHE A 601 -33.77 -1.21 -22.71
C PHE A 601 -32.90 -2.46 -22.86
N ALA A 602 -33.45 -3.53 -23.45
CA ALA A 602 -32.72 -4.75 -23.76
C ALA A 602 -31.58 -4.46 -24.75
N ASP A 603 -31.79 -3.59 -25.73
CA ASP A 603 -30.77 -3.22 -26.71
C ASP A 603 -29.51 -2.61 -26.05
N TYR A 604 -29.66 -1.72 -25.06
CA TYR A 604 -28.51 -1.18 -24.31
C TYR A 604 -27.71 -2.26 -23.61
N VAL A 605 -28.43 -3.16 -22.96
CA VAL A 605 -27.81 -4.21 -22.16
C VAL A 605 -27.17 -5.24 -23.08
N LYS A 606 -27.83 -5.62 -24.17
CA LYS A 606 -27.30 -6.55 -25.18
C LYS A 606 -26.06 -5.98 -25.85
N GLN A 607 -26.05 -4.69 -26.20
CA GLN A 607 -24.89 -4.03 -26.80
C GLN A 607 -23.66 -4.07 -25.88
N ALA A 608 -23.85 -3.94 -24.56
CA ALA A 608 -22.76 -3.90 -23.60
C ALA A 608 -22.36 -5.27 -23.04
N THR A 609 -23.27 -6.25 -23.05
CA THR A 609 -23.15 -7.47 -22.21
C THR A 609 -23.46 -8.78 -22.93
N GLU A 610 -23.97 -8.69 -24.17
CA GLU A 610 -24.52 -9.80 -24.94
C GLU A 610 -25.71 -10.52 -24.25
N SER A 611 -26.27 -9.92 -23.20
CA SER A 611 -27.42 -10.44 -22.45
C SER A 611 -28.65 -9.53 -22.59
N LEU A 612 -29.84 -10.11 -22.50
CA LEU A 612 -31.11 -9.37 -22.53
C LEU A 612 -31.39 -8.59 -21.24
N LYS A 613 -30.71 -8.90 -20.14
CA LYS A 613 -30.80 -8.19 -18.85
C LYS A 613 -29.43 -8.16 -18.20
N ALA A 614 -29.21 -7.19 -17.30
CA ALA A 614 -27.91 -6.95 -16.70
C ALA A 614 -27.43 -8.18 -15.90
N PRO A 615 -26.45 -8.95 -16.43
CA PRO A 615 -26.03 -10.20 -15.82
C PRO A 615 -24.87 -9.97 -14.86
N SER A 616 -24.71 -10.85 -13.87
CA SER A 616 -23.52 -10.90 -13.03
C SER A 616 -22.25 -11.00 -13.90
N PHE A 617 -21.31 -10.08 -13.77
CA PHE A 617 -20.05 -10.13 -14.53
C PHE A 617 -18.98 -10.84 -13.72
N VAL A 618 -18.76 -12.14 -14.00
CA VAL A 618 -17.78 -12.95 -13.26
C VAL A 618 -16.41 -12.28 -13.26
N GLY A 619 -15.95 -11.77 -14.40
CA GLY A 619 -14.68 -11.04 -14.49
C GLY A 619 -14.60 -9.82 -13.56
N MET A 620 -15.66 -8.99 -13.47
CA MET A 620 -15.67 -7.84 -12.55
C MET A 620 -15.72 -8.30 -11.09
N ASN A 621 -16.54 -9.30 -10.79
CA ASN A 621 -16.76 -9.80 -9.44
C ASN A 621 -15.51 -10.45 -8.85
N MET A 622 -14.67 -11.07 -9.69
CA MET A 622 -13.34 -11.57 -9.32
C MET A 622 -12.41 -10.48 -8.78
N THR A 623 -12.74 -9.21 -8.98
CA THR A 623 -12.02 -8.08 -8.38
C THR A 623 -12.84 -7.37 -7.30
N HIS A 624 -14.10 -7.01 -7.58
CA HIS A 624 -14.96 -6.27 -6.64
C HIS A 624 -15.22 -7.01 -5.32
N CYS A 625 -15.43 -8.32 -5.38
CA CYS A 625 -15.79 -9.11 -4.21
C CYS A 625 -14.62 -9.27 -3.23
N PRO A 626 -13.39 -9.63 -3.67
CA PRO A 626 -12.25 -9.64 -2.76
C PRO A 626 -11.81 -8.25 -2.28
N ASP A 627 -12.25 -7.17 -2.94
CA ASP A 627 -12.10 -5.78 -2.47
C ASP A 627 -13.15 -5.33 -1.43
N GLY A 628 -14.04 -6.24 -1.03
CA GLY A 628 -15.01 -5.99 0.05
C GLY A 628 -16.21 -5.13 -0.35
N MET A 629 -16.60 -5.15 -1.63
CA MET A 629 -17.72 -4.35 -2.14
C MET A 629 -19.08 -5.08 -2.15
N GLY A 630 -19.14 -6.30 -1.62
CA GLY A 630 -20.35 -7.12 -1.51
C GLY A 630 -21.18 -6.85 -0.24
N TYR A 631 -22.42 -7.35 -0.22
CA TYR A 631 -23.20 -7.45 1.01
C TYR A 631 -22.74 -8.64 1.85
N GLY A 632 -22.56 -8.43 3.16
CA GLY A 632 -22.21 -9.49 4.11
C GLY A 632 -23.42 -10.31 4.56
N SER A 633 -24.63 -9.75 4.48
CA SER A 633 -25.87 -10.43 4.88
C SER A 633 -27.11 -9.91 4.15
N TYR A 634 -28.20 -10.67 4.24
CA TYR A 634 -29.50 -10.27 3.71
C TYR A 634 -30.06 -9.03 4.42
N GLU A 635 -29.79 -8.88 5.71
CA GLU A 635 -30.20 -7.75 6.54
C GLU A 635 -29.51 -6.46 6.10
N GLU A 636 -28.21 -6.53 5.81
CA GLU A 636 -27.45 -5.39 5.28
C GLU A 636 -27.99 -4.96 3.91
N TYR A 637 -28.27 -5.92 3.03
CA TYR A 637 -28.93 -5.68 1.76
C TYR A 637 -30.29 -4.99 1.95
N GLN A 638 -31.14 -5.49 2.85
CA GLN A 638 -32.47 -4.93 3.07
C GLN A 638 -32.43 -3.52 3.67
N GLU A 639 -31.43 -3.23 4.50
CA GLU A 639 -31.17 -1.86 4.95
C GLU A 639 -30.76 -0.96 3.78
N GLY A 640 -29.87 -1.43 2.90
CA GLY A 640 -29.52 -0.75 1.66
C GLY A 640 -30.74 -0.48 0.76
N ARG A 641 -31.65 -1.45 0.64
CA ARG A 641 -32.92 -1.32 -0.11
C ARG A 641 -33.80 -0.21 0.45
N ARG A 642 -34.03 -0.20 1.76
CA ARG A 642 -34.82 0.85 2.44
C ARG A 642 -34.17 2.22 2.31
N ARG A 643 -32.85 2.31 2.47
CA ARG A 643 -32.08 3.56 2.33
C ARG A 643 -32.17 4.12 0.92
N GLY A 644 -31.95 3.29 -0.10
CA GLY A 644 -32.07 3.70 -1.51
C GLY A 644 -33.46 4.25 -1.83
N GLY A 645 -34.52 3.58 -1.37
CA GLY A 645 -35.91 4.05 -1.51
C GLY A 645 -36.17 5.46 -0.95
N ARG A 646 -35.48 5.81 0.14
CA ARG A 646 -35.56 7.14 0.77
C ARG A 646 -34.72 8.20 0.07
N LEU A 647 -33.52 7.84 -0.39
CA LEU A 647 -32.53 8.79 -0.90
C LEU A 647 -32.68 9.08 -2.40
N SER A 648 -33.17 8.11 -3.17
CA SER A 648 -33.37 8.23 -4.61
C SER A 648 -34.63 7.44 -5.02
N PRO A 649 -35.83 8.02 -4.83
CA PRO A 649 -37.07 7.32 -5.16
C PRO A 649 -37.17 6.89 -6.63
N ASN A 650 -36.58 7.65 -7.57
CA ASN A 650 -36.62 7.29 -9.00
C ASN A 650 -35.62 6.18 -9.36
N PHE A 651 -34.54 6.00 -8.58
CA PHE A 651 -33.45 5.04 -8.86
C PHE A 651 -33.15 4.10 -7.67
N ALA A 652 -34.12 3.88 -6.78
CA ALA A 652 -33.96 3.00 -5.63
C ALA A 652 -33.53 1.60 -6.08
N GLY A 653 -32.50 1.03 -5.44
CA GLY A 653 -31.96 -0.28 -5.85
C GLY A 653 -30.80 -0.20 -6.84
N ASN A 654 -30.60 0.91 -7.57
CA ASN A 654 -29.54 1.01 -8.58
C ASN A 654 -28.15 0.65 -8.03
N GLU A 655 -27.82 1.14 -6.84
CA GLU A 655 -26.52 0.92 -6.21
C GLU A 655 -26.35 -0.48 -5.60
N GLN A 656 -27.41 -1.30 -5.55
CA GLN A 656 -27.38 -2.66 -5.00
C GLN A 656 -26.90 -3.71 -6.00
N TRP A 657 -26.88 -3.39 -7.30
CA TRP A 657 -26.54 -4.35 -8.34
C TRP A 657 -25.14 -4.95 -8.14
N HIS A 658 -24.12 -4.11 -7.97
CA HIS A 658 -22.73 -4.57 -7.78
C HIS A 658 -22.56 -5.40 -6.48
N PRO A 659 -23.03 -4.92 -5.31
CA PRO A 659 -22.93 -5.73 -4.09
C PRO A 659 -23.69 -7.07 -4.14
N LEU A 660 -24.85 -7.12 -4.79
CA LEU A 660 -25.64 -8.35 -4.97
C LEU A 660 -24.94 -9.36 -5.87
N ALA A 661 -24.15 -8.90 -6.85
CA ALA A 661 -23.34 -9.77 -7.70
C ALA A 661 -22.21 -10.49 -6.93
N CYS A 662 -21.85 -9.98 -5.73
CA CYS A 662 -20.86 -10.59 -4.83
C CYS A 662 -21.45 -11.52 -3.77
N VAL A 663 -22.77 -11.57 -3.60
CA VAL A 663 -23.38 -12.47 -2.61
C VAL A 663 -23.04 -13.92 -2.96
N GLY A 664 -22.52 -14.67 -1.98
CA GLY A 664 -22.15 -16.07 -2.15
C GLY A 664 -20.76 -16.32 -2.76
N TRP A 665 -19.98 -15.27 -3.01
CA TRP A 665 -18.64 -15.36 -3.60
C TRP A 665 -17.72 -16.33 -2.82
N PRO A 666 -16.96 -17.22 -3.49
CA PRO A 666 -16.32 -18.37 -2.84
C PRO A 666 -14.94 -18.09 -2.24
N THR A 667 -14.47 -16.83 -2.24
CA THR A 667 -13.19 -16.41 -1.64
C THR A 667 -13.41 -15.29 -0.62
N PRO A 668 -12.57 -15.19 0.42
CA PRO A 668 -12.66 -14.11 1.39
C PRO A 668 -12.31 -12.75 0.76
N VAL A 669 -12.66 -11.68 1.48
CA VAL A 669 -12.18 -10.32 1.21
C VAL A 669 -10.69 -10.26 1.55
N THR A 670 -9.84 -9.98 0.56
CA THR A 670 -8.37 -9.91 0.70
C THR A 670 -7.83 -8.48 0.65
N ASN A 671 -8.65 -7.53 0.19
CA ASN A 671 -8.34 -6.11 0.21
C ASN A 671 -9.47 -5.33 0.91
N PRO A 672 -9.62 -5.45 2.25
CA PRO A 672 -10.66 -4.74 2.98
C PRO A 672 -10.40 -3.23 3.00
N ARG A 673 -11.47 -2.46 3.23
CA ARG A 673 -11.37 -1.03 3.54
C ARG A 673 -10.45 -0.81 4.74
N ALA A 674 -9.56 0.18 4.65
CA ALA A 674 -8.73 0.60 5.77
C ALA A 674 -8.34 2.09 5.60
N PRO A 675 -8.07 2.82 6.69
CA PRO A 675 -7.63 4.21 6.62
C PRO A 675 -6.35 4.39 5.77
N LEU A 676 -6.18 5.58 5.19
CA LEU A 676 -4.94 5.97 4.53
C LEU A 676 -3.89 6.41 5.57
N PRO A 677 -2.58 6.14 5.34
CA PRO A 677 -1.50 6.69 6.15
C PRO A 677 -1.23 8.16 5.77
N VAL A 678 -2.18 9.04 6.08
CA VAL A 678 -2.25 10.41 5.53
C VAL A 678 -1.02 11.28 5.77
N GLU A 679 -0.29 11.03 6.86
CA GLU A 679 0.95 11.76 7.20
C GLU A 679 2.14 11.42 6.28
N ASP A 680 2.09 10.25 5.63
CA ASP A 680 3.15 9.77 4.73
C ASP A 680 2.82 9.99 3.25
N LEU A 681 1.65 10.59 2.95
CA LEU A 681 1.15 10.79 1.59
C LEU A 681 1.35 12.24 1.12
N PRO A 682 1.74 12.46 -0.14
CA PRO A 682 1.68 13.79 -0.73
C PRO A 682 0.23 14.23 -0.92
N PRO A 683 -0.07 15.55 -0.97
CA PRO A 683 -1.39 16.05 -1.32
C PRO A 683 -1.88 15.49 -2.67
N PHE A 684 -3.13 15.06 -2.73
CA PHE A 684 -3.79 14.49 -3.91
C PHE A 684 -4.63 15.52 -4.66
N LEU A 685 -4.95 15.22 -5.92
CA LEU A 685 -5.92 15.97 -6.73
C LEU A 685 -7.12 15.08 -7.06
N GLY A 686 -8.31 15.49 -6.64
CA GLY A 686 -9.57 14.86 -7.03
C GLY A 686 -10.19 15.58 -8.23
N VAL A 687 -10.68 14.84 -9.21
CA VAL A 687 -11.36 15.37 -10.39
C VAL A 687 -12.65 14.58 -10.56
N GLY A 688 -13.76 15.25 -10.86
CA GLY A 688 -15.01 14.54 -11.08
C GLY A 688 -16.14 15.42 -11.60
N THR A 689 -17.12 14.77 -12.20
CA THR A 689 -18.33 15.33 -12.77
C THR A 689 -19.41 15.48 -11.72
N TRP A 690 -20.60 15.91 -12.12
CA TRP A 690 -21.74 15.91 -11.22
C TRP A 690 -22.03 14.54 -10.59
N VAL A 691 -21.60 13.42 -11.17
CA VAL A 691 -21.92 12.06 -10.67
C VAL A 691 -20.90 11.52 -9.69
N ASP A 692 -19.61 11.72 -9.96
CA ASP A 692 -18.51 11.07 -9.25
C ASP A 692 -17.62 12.04 -8.45
N TYR A 693 -17.87 13.35 -8.53
CA TYR A 693 -17.14 14.37 -7.77
C TYR A 693 -17.23 14.15 -6.27
N ALA A 694 -18.41 13.83 -5.73
CA ALA A 694 -18.58 13.70 -4.28
C ALA A 694 -17.70 12.58 -3.69
N GLY A 695 -17.66 11.43 -4.36
CA GLY A 695 -16.82 10.29 -3.98
C GLY A 695 -15.33 10.61 -4.09
N SER A 696 -14.92 11.18 -5.22
CA SER A 696 -13.53 11.55 -5.47
C SER A 696 -13.05 12.63 -4.51
N ALA A 697 -13.90 13.62 -4.20
CA ALA A 697 -13.59 14.70 -3.26
C ALA A 697 -13.45 14.18 -1.83
N ASP A 698 -14.38 13.37 -1.35
CA ASP A 698 -14.29 12.76 -0.01
C ASP A 698 -13.01 11.92 0.13
N LEU A 699 -12.64 11.17 -0.91
CA LEU A 699 -11.43 10.37 -0.92
C LEU A 699 -10.17 11.22 -0.77
N VAL A 700 -9.99 12.24 -1.62
CA VAL A 700 -8.72 13.00 -1.64
C VAL A 700 -8.62 13.99 -0.49
N LEU A 701 -9.73 14.59 -0.04
CA LEU A 701 -9.72 15.59 1.03
C LEU A 701 -9.42 15.00 2.41
N ARG A 702 -9.42 13.67 2.54
CA ARG A 702 -8.87 12.98 3.72
C ARG A 702 -7.36 13.13 3.85
N VAL A 703 -6.64 13.35 2.75
CA VAL A 703 -5.19 13.60 2.75
C VAL A 703 -4.94 15.11 2.89
N PRO A 704 -4.24 15.56 3.95
CA PRO A 704 -4.00 16.98 4.19
C PRO A 704 -3.36 17.71 3.01
N GLY A 705 -3.82 18.94 2.77
CA GLY A 705 -3.32 19.79 1.69
C GLY A 705 -3.84 19.45 0.29
N SER A 706 -4.64 18.40 0.13
CA SER A 706 -5.26 18.01 -1.14
C SER A 706 -6.28 19.01 -1.65
N SER A 707 -6.60 18.95 -2.94
CA SER A 707 -7.60 19.83 -3.57
C SER A 707 -8.40 19.08 -4.63
N THR A 708 -9.44 19.73 -5.16
CA THR A 708 -10.36 19.14 -6.11
C THR A 708 -10.67 20.08 -7.28
N VAL A 709 -11.08 19.49 -8.40
CA VAL A 709 -11.67 20.17 -9.55
C VAL A 709 -13.05 19.57 -9.80
N ARG A 710 -14.10 20.40 -9.69
CA ARG A 710 -15.46 19.99 -10.02
C ARG A 710 -15.76 20.32 -11.47
N TYR A 711 -16.13 19.34 -12.27
CA TYR A 711 -16.68 19.58 -13.60
C TYR A 711 -18.20 19.74 -13.52
N GLU A 712 -18.69 20.88 -13.98
CA GLU A 712 -20.10 21.25 -14.01
C GLU A 712 -20.81 20.66 -15.23
N GLY A 713 -20.77 19.34 -15.36
CA GLY A 713 -21.40 18.64 -16.46
C GLY A 713 -21.50 17.14 -16.21
N HIS A 714 -22.00 16.44 -17.24
CA HIS A 714 -22.06 14.98 -17.28
C HIS A 714 -20.75 14.36 -17.76
N GLY A 715 -20.63 13.04 -17.63
CA GLY A 715 -19.45 12.28 -18.06
C GLY A 715 -18.79 11.55 -16.90
N HIS A 716 -17.67 10.90 -17.22
CA HIS A 716 -16.91 10.07 -16.30
C HIS A 716 -15.47 9.91 -16.81
N GLY A 717 -14.47 9.98 -15.93
CA GLY A 717 -13.06 9.88 -16.29
C GLY A 717 -12.62 11.00 -17.23
N LEU A 718 -12.64 12.23 -16.72
CA LEU A 718 -12.53 13.46 -17.52
C LEU A 718 -11.22 13.54 -18.30
N TYR A 719 -10.11 13.09 -17.73
CA TYR A 719 -8.80 13.12 -18.38
C TYR A 719 -8.79 12.24 -19.63
N LEU A 720 -9.24 10.99 -19.51
CA LEU A 720 -9.29 10.05 -20.64
C LEU A 720 -10.40 10.38 -21.64
N SER A 721 -11.44 11.09 -21.20
CA SER A 721 -12.50 11.58 -22.08
C SER A 721 -12.12 12.78 -22.94
N GLY A 722 -10.98 13.43 -22.64
CA GLY A 722 -10.47 14.58 -23.40
C GLY A 722 -10.95 15.94 -22.91
N ASP A 723 -11.46 16.06 -21.68
CA ASP A 723 -11.89 17.36 -21.14
C ASP A 723 -10.69 18.29 -20.94
N THR A 724 -10.62 19.37 -21.72
CA THR A 724 -9.45 20.24 -21.79
C THR A 724 -9.20 20.99 -20.48
N CYS A 725 -10.26 21.36 -19.75
CA CYS A 725 -10.14 22.07 -18.48
C CYS A 725 -9.59 21.14 -17.38
N ALA A 726 -10.13 19.94 -17.24
CA ALA A 726 -9.63 18.92 -16.33
C ALA A 726 -8.18 18.54 -16.66
N ILE A 727 -7.86 18.29 -17.93
CA ILE A 727 -6.49 17.98 -18.39
C ILE A 727 -5.53 19.10 -18.01
N ALA A 728 -5.90 20.37 -18.20
CA ALA A 728 -5.04 21.50 -17.86
C ALA A 728 -4.70 21.54 -16.36
N HIS A 729 -5.69 21.34 -15.49
CA HIS A 729 -5.47 21.30 -14.04
C HIS A 729 -4.64 20.09 -13.59
N VAL A 730 -4.94 18.91 -14.14
CA VAL A 730 -4.19 17.68 -13.89
C VAL A 730 -2.73 17.83 -14.32
N ASN A 731 -2.49 18.32 -15.53
CA ASN A 731 -1.13 18.52 -16.06
C ASN A 731 -0.34 19.53 -15.23
N ARG A 732 -0.98 20.63 -14.80
CA ARG A 732 -0.35 21.62 -13.93
C ARG A 732 0.07 21.00 -12.60
N TYR A 733 -0.81 20.24 -11.95
CA TYR A 733 -0.50 19.56 -10.70
C TYR A 733 0.61 18.53 -10.87
N LEU A 734 0.52 17.63 -11.87
CA LEU A 734 1.54 16.61 -12.10
C LEU A 734 2.92 17.24 -12.41
N THR A 735 2.96 18.31 -13.21
CA THR A 735 4.22 18.95 -13.61
C THR A 735 4.84 19.77 -12.48
N SER A 736 4.03 20.55 -11.75
CA SER A 736 4.54 21.56 -10.80
C SER A 736 4.30 21.25 -9.33
N LEU A 737 3.56 20.18 -9.02
CA LEU A 737 3.05 19.84 -7.69
C LEU A 737 2.18 20.94 -7.05
N ARG A 738 1.67 21.87 -7.88
CA ARG A 738 0.75 22.93 -7.42
C ARG A 738 -0.68 22.53 -7.68
N LEU A 739 -1.40 22.32 -6.59
CA LEU A 739 -2.84 22.09 -6.63
C LEU A 739 -3.61 23.35 -7.06
N PRO A 740 -4.82 23.19 -7.61
CA PRO A 740 -5.72 24.31 -7.86
C PRO A 740 -6.28 24.85 -6.53
N PRO A 741 -6.71 26.12 -6.49
CA PRO A 741 -7.41 26.68 -5.33
C PRO A 741 -8.65 25.85 -4.97
N ALA A 742 -9.01 25.82 -3.68
CA ALA A 742 -10.23 25.16 -3.24
C ALA A 742 -11.47 25.75 -3.93
N GLY A 743 -12.38 24.88 -4.37
CA GLY A 743 -13.59 25.29 -5.09
C GLY A 743 -13.39 25.55 -6.60
N THR A 744 -12.24 25.17 -7.16
CA THR A 744 -12.01 25.22 -8.60
C THR A 744 -13.04 24.38 -9.35
N ALA A 745 -13.61 24.96 -10.41
CA ALA A 745 -14.61 24.30 -11.23
C ALA A 745 -14.36 24.50 -12.73
N CYS A 746 -14.60 23.45 -13.50
CA CYS A 746 -14.61 23.42 -14.96
C CYS A 746 -16.06 23.44 -15.46
N ARG A 747 -16.29 24.01 -16.64
CA ARG A 747 -17.62 24.06 -17.27
C ARG A 747 -17.53 23.57 -18.72
N PRO A 748 -18.58 22.93 -19.25
CA PRO A 748 -18.63 22.55 -20.65
C PRO A 748 -18.36 23.75 -21.58
N GLY A 749 -17.54 23.54 -22.62
CA GLY A 749 -17.33 24.51 -23.70
C GLY A 749 -16.50 25.76 -23.36
N ARG A 750 -15.72 25.75 -22.27
CA ARG A 750 -14.81 26.86 -21.90
C ARG A 750 -13.38 26.42 -21.63
#